data_AF-A0A839Q064-F1
#
_entry.id   AF-A0A839Q064-F1
#
_cell.length_a   1.000
_cell.length_b   1.000
_cell.length_c   1.000
_cell.angle_alpha   90.00
_cell.angle_beta   90.00
_cell.angle_gamma   90.00
#
_symmetry.space_group_name_H-M   'P 1'
#
loop_
_entity.id
_entity.type
_entity.pdbx_description
1 polymer ?
#
loop_
_entity_poly.entity_id
_entity_poly.type
_entity_poly.pdbx_seq_one_letter_code
_entity_poly.pdbx_strand_id
1 'polypeptide(L)'
;MTHRGLAEAVDRMRRRGLGPEAITVFEHYFHELEHGAEGTIPEATIEPLGEVRALGEAPVNAEEARRALSQTAVIKLNGGLGTGMGMTGAKSALEVKDGLTFLDIIALQVLSLREQYDVELPLVLMNSFRTSDESLKILGKYPDLPVDGLPLEFIQNAEPKLRPGALTPVDWPADPELEWCPPGHGDVYVSLVTSGVLDSLLAKGIRYAFLSNSDNLGATCDPDVAAWMVEHDLPFVAEVCRRTKSDRKGGHLAVRKSDGRLILRDTAMVEEGEERYFRDIERHSTFNANNIWINLEVLRERMTSHGGVLGLPIIVNHKSVDPADPDSPEVIQVESAMGTAIEVFEGSEAILVPRTRFRPVKTTNDLLVLRSDYFSFDDSYHVVAARPGPEPYVDLDSAYRFVPGFENRFRHGVPSMAECTSLRVIGDPVFGKDVRCVGDVLIDGLARIQDGAVIGERPRPPRHRDIRSVDQHLRAILGALQPAPTVSLPLTEAMGLVVARDVRSRLDLPGFDNSSMDGYAVQADSLSGVGERPVRLRLVGEVAAGGDGKALRVGPGEAVRIMTGAELPEGADAVIAVEDTDGAAAGQVECRAKVRRGQYVRPRGEDVRQGSLVVPAGDVIGPRSIAVLAACGHAEVQVHQRPHVVVLSTGAELVSPGEPLGRGQIHDSNSSMLWAEAINVGATAEIRTAVGDTEAELLAALDAVVGEADVVITSGGVSMGAYDVVKSALSSEGVDFVKVAMQPGKPQGFGFLTGPGGRRVPLFALPGNPVSSFVSFEVFVRPALRRLMRLQPEKRRLRRAALTSGVTSPDGRRQFGRAVVTRSPDGPLIAAPVAGQGSHFVGDLAKANALFVVPDDVTQLDSGDVVDVVLLDFEV
;
A
#
# COMPACT_ATOMS: atom_id res chain seq x y z
N MET A 1 25.01 -7.16 -36.94
CA MET A 1 23.60 -7.13 -37.40
C MET A 1 22.94 -5.80 -37.04
N THR A 2 23.29 -5.23 -35.90
CA THR A 2 22.94 -3.90 -35.36
C THR A 2 23.28 -2.69 -36.26
N HIS A 3 24.41 -2.69 -36.99
CA HIS A 3 24.74 -1.61 -37.94
C HIS A 3 23.67 -1.39 -39.03
N ARG A 4 22.88 -2.42 -39.35
CA ARG A 4 21.73 -2.29 -40.27
C ARG A 4 20.54 -1.62 -39.57
N GLY A 5 20.29 -1.94 -38.30
CA GLY A 5 19.22 -1.35 -37.50
C GLY A 5 19.42 0.16 -37.28
N LEU A 6 20.64 0.57 -36.93
CA LEU A 6 20.98 1.99 -36.77
C LEU A 6 20.78 2.78 -38.08
N ALA A 7 21.31 2.26 -39.19
CA ALA A 7 21.17 2.92 -40.49
C ALA A 7 19.70 3.10 -40.91
N GLU A 8 18.85 2.10 -40.63
CA GLU A 8 17.41 2.16 -40.90
C GLU A 8 16.70 3.17 -39.99
N ALA A 9 17.04 3.20 -38.70
CA ALA A 9 16.48 4.14 -37.74
C ALA A 9 16.81 5.59 -38.12
N VAL A 10 18.08 5.88 -38.40
CA VAL A 10 18.55 7.21 -38.82
C VAL A 10 17.88 7.66 -40.11
N ASP A 11 17.73 6.76 -41.07
CA ASP A 11 17.03 7.04 -42.33
C ASP A 11 15.54 7.33 -42.13
N ARG A 12 14.85 6.62 -41.21
CA ARG A 12 13.47 6.96 -40.80
C ARG A 12 13.41 8.32 -40.11
N MET A 13 14.33 8.64 -39.20
CA MET A 13 14.38 9.93 -38.51
C MET A 13 14.57 11.10 -39.49
N ARG A 14 15.47 10.95 -40.46
CA ARG A 14 15.67 11.93 -41.54
C ARG A 14 14.42 12.12 -42.39
N ARG A 15 13.73 11.03 -42.76
CA ARG A 15 12.46 11.11 -43.50
C ARG A 15 11.35 11.81 -42.72
N ARG A 16 11.31 11.64 -41.39
CA ARG A 16 10.37 12.36 -40.51
C ARG A 16 10.72 13.85 -40.36
N GLY A 17 11.92 14.26 -40.76
CA GLY A 17 12.39 15.65 -40.69
C GLY A 17 13.02 16.03 -39.36
N LEU A 18 13.53 15.05 -38.59
CA LEU A 18 14.23 15.32 -37.32
C LEU A 18 15.60 15.95 -37.58
N GLY A 19 15.98 16.89 -36.72
CA GLY A 19 17.23 17.64 -36.81
C GLY A 19 18.47 16.77 -36.59
N PRO A 20 19.65 17.20 -37.07
CA PRO A 20 20.89 16.43 -36.96
C PRO A 20 21.33 16.19 -35.51
N GLU A 21 21.08 17.13 -34.58
CA GLU A 21 21.43 16.96 -33.16
C GLU A 21 20.59 15.86 -32.50
N ALA A 22 19.29 15.80 -32.79
CA ALA A 22 18.41 14.74 -32.28
C ALA A 22 18.83 13.36 -32.80
N ILE A 23 19.26 13.29 -34.06
CA ILE A 23 19.81 12.06 -34.64
C ILE A 23 21.12 11.66 -33.95
N THR A 24 22.03 12.60 -33.69
CA THR A 24 23.30 12.33 -32.99
C THR A 24 23.06 11.81 -31.57
N VAL A 25 22.09 12.38 -30.85
CA VAL A 25 21.71 11.92 -29.50
C VAL A 25 21.14 10.50 -29.56
N PHE A 26 20.25 10.21 -30.51
CA PHE A 26 19.74 8.85 -30.72
C PHE A 26 20.85 7.86 -31.08
N GLU A 27 21.78 8.23 -31.98
CA GLU A 27 22.94 7.40 -32.35
C GLU A 27 23.80 7.08 -31.13
N HIS A 28 24.04 8.06 -30.25
CA HIS A 28 24.77 7.87 -28.99
C HIS A 28 24.09 6.81 -28.12
N TYR A 29 22.79 6.96 -27.83
CA TYR A 29 22.08 5.99 -26.99
C TYR A 29 21.88 4.63 -27.66
N PHE A 30 21.74 4.58 -28.98
CA PHE A 30 21.71 3.32 -29.72
C PHE A 30 23.00 2.54 -29.51
N HIS A 31 24.15 3.23 -29.54
CA HIS A 31 25.43 2.59 -29.26
C HIS A 31 25.56 2.16 -27.80
N GLU A 32 25.08 2.93 -26.82
CA GLU A 32 25.04 2.47 -25.42
C GLU A 32 24.21 1.20 -25.26
N LEU A 33 23.01 1.17 -25.87
CA LEU A 33 22.13 0.02 -25.88
C LEU A 33 22.78 -1.21 -26.56
N GLU A 34 23.49 -1.01 -27.67
CA GLU A 34 24.24 -2.07 -28.37
C GLU A 34 25.33 -2.71 -27.50
N HIS A 35 25.94 -1.93 -26.59
CA HIS A 35 26.94 -2.41 -25.64
C HIS A 35 26.33 -2.97 -24.35
N GLY A 36 25.00 -3.08 -24.26
CA GLY A 36 24.29 -3.65 -23.12
C GLY A 36 24.12 -2.70 -21.94
N ALA A 37 24.13 -1.38 -22.18
CA ALA A 37 23.82 -0.42 -21.15
C ALA A 37 22.34 -0.54 -20.74
N GLU A 38 22.09 -0.80 -19.46
CA GLU A 38 20.73 -0.83 -18.89
C GLU A 38 20.38 0.46 -18.13
N GLY A 39 21.38 1.29 -17.82
CA GLY A 39 21.19 2.55 -17.08
C GLY A 39 20.94 2.37 -15.58
N THR A 40 21.24 1.20 -15.02
CA THR A 40 21.10 0.94 -13.59
C THR A 40 22.23 1.58 -12.78
N ILE A 41 21.90 2.01 -11.56
CA ILE A 41 22.82 2.64 -10.61
C ILE A 41 22.82 1.76 -9.35
N PRO A 42 23.90 0.99 -9.07
CA PRO A 42 23.96 0.16 -7.87
C PRO A 42 24.09 0.98 -6.59
N GLU A 43 23.39 0.59 -5.51
CA GLU A 43 23.40 1.25 -4.21
C GLU A 43 24.82 1.36 -3.64
N ALA A 44 25.66 0.38 -3.90
CA ALA A 44 27.05 0.38 -3.44
C ALA A 44 27.88 1.54 -4.02
N THR A 45 27.49 2.11 -5.16
CA THR A 45 28.21 3.19 -5.85
C THR A 45 27.83 4.59 -5.35
N ILE A 46 26.84 4.69 -4.47
CA ILE A 46 26.25 5.95 -4.02
C ILE A 46 26.21 6.06 -2.50
N GLU A 47 26.09 7.28 -2.02
CA GLU A 47 25.82 7.63 -0.63
C GLU A 47 24.53 8.44 -0.55
N PRO A 48 23.73 8.29 0.52
CA PRO A 48 22.56 9.12 0.73
C PRO A 48 22.86 10.61 0.65
N LEU A 49 21.91 11.39 0.13
CA LEU A 49 22.00 12.84 0.18
C LEU A 49 22.08 13.31 1.64
N GLY A 50 23.08 14.14 1.94
CA GLY A 50 23.28 14.74 3.25
C GLY A 50 22.28 15.86 3.57
N GLU A 51 22.68 16.78 4.45
CA GLU A 51 21.89 17.98 4.70
C GLU A 51 21.87 18.90 3.47
N VAL A 52 20.69 19.47 3.20
CA VAL A 52 20.43 20.32 2.04
C VAL A 52 19.82 21.63 2.54
N ARG A 53 20.23 22.75 1.96
CA ARG A 53 19.66 24.07 2.21
C ARG A 53 18.13 24.04 2.07
N ALA A 54 17.40 24.59 3.03
CA ALA A 54 15.95 24.74 2.92
C ALA A 54 15.55 26.06 2.27
N LEU A 55 14.46 26.03 1.51
CA LEU A 55 13.80 27.24 1.02
C LEU A 55 13.37 28.13 2.20
N GLY A 56 13.63 29.43 2.12
CA GLY A 56 13.27 30.42 3.15
C GLY A 56 14.33 30.67 4.23
N GLU A 57 15.50 30.03 4.18
CA GLU A 57 16.61 30.32 5.12
C GLU A 57 17.16 31.76 5.00
N ALA A 58 17.02 32.38 3.83
CA ALA A 58 17.37 33.78 3.57
C ALA A 58 16.38 34.38 2.55
N PRO A 59 15.26 34.98 3.00
CA PRO A 59 14.26 35.55 2.09
C PRO A 59 14.84 36.74 1.33
N VAL A 60 14.59 36.80 0.03
CA VAL A 60 15.13 37.88 -0.82
C VAL A 60 14.21 39.10 -0.81
N ASN A 61 14.79 40.28 -0.99
CA ASN A 61 13.97 41.50 -1.08
C ASN A 61 13.32 41.64 -2.46
N ALA A 62 12.33 42.53 -2.57
CA ALA A 62 11.54 42.69 -3.79
C ALA A 62 12.39 43.08 -5.02
N GLU A 63 13.48 43.83 -4.83
CA GLU A 63 14.37 44.25 -5.92
C GLU A 63 15.25 43.07 -6.40
N GLU A 64 15.75 42.26 -5.48
CA GLU A 64 16.48 41.03 -5.80
C GLU A 64 15.60 40.03 -6.54
N ALA A 65 14.36 39.83 -6.07
CA ALA A 65 13.35 39.00 -6.72
C ALA A 65 13.05 39.51 -8.14
N ARG A 66 12.76 40.80 -8.31
CA ARG A 66 12.52 41.42 -9.62
C ARG A 66 13.70 41.22 -10.56
N ARG A 67 14.92 41.53 -10.10
CA ARG A 67 16.16 41.34 -10.89
C ARG A 67 16.30 39.89 -11.34
N ALA A 68 16.08 38.94 -10.45
CA ALA A 68 16.23 37.52 -10.76
C ALA A 68 15.17 37.01 -11.75
N LEU A 69 13.91 37.35 -11.51
CA LEU A 69 12.81 36.95 -12.39
C LEU A 69 12.92 37.59 -13.78
N SER A 70 13.46 38.81 -13.90
CA SER A 70 13.71 39.46 -15.20
C SER A 70 14.70 38.71 -16.10
N GLN A 71 15.49 37.80 -15.53
CA GLN A 71 16.46 36.97 -16.24
C GLN A 71 16.04 35.49 -16.29
N THR A 72 14.80 35.18 -15.92
CA THR A 72 14.29 33.80 -15.82
C THR A 72 13.16 33.55 -16.81
N ALA A 73 13.08 32.35 -17.37
CA ALA A 73 11.91 31.83 -18.09
C ALA A 73 11.29 30.66 -17.35
N VAL A 74 9.98 30.48 -17.50
CA VAL A 74 9.25 29.29 -17.06
C VAL A 74 9.06 28.36 -18.24
N ILE A 75 9.54 27.13 -18.13
CA ILE A 75 9.36 26.08 -19.13
C ILE A 75 8.53 24.96 -18.53
N LYS A 76 7.36 24.67 -19.11
CA LYS A 76 6.49 23.59 -18.64
C LYS A 76 6.55 22.41 -19.58
N LEU A 77 6.86 21.23 -19.04
CA LEU A 77 6.84 19.99 -19.79
C LEU A 77 5.40 19.54 -20.02
N ASN A 78 5.01 19.48 -21.30
CA ASN A 78 3.62 19.29 -21.69
C ASN A 78 3.45 18.31 -22.88
N GLY A 79 4.45 17.46 -23.12
CA GLY A 79 4.38 16.44 -24.18
C GLY A 79 3.61 15.18 -23.79
N GLY A 80 3.38 14.95 -22.49
CA GLY A 80 2.74 13.76 -21.95
C GLY A 80 1.23 13.70 -22.18
N LEU A 81 0.74 12.52 -22.59
CA LEU A 81 -0.68 12.23 -22.73
C LEU A 81 -1.28 11.72 -21.42
N GLY A 82 -2.55 12.03 -21.16
CA GLY A 82 -3.29 11.55 -19.99
C GLY A 82 -3.78 10.09 -20.09
N THR A 83 -3.07 9.22 -20.81
CA THR A 83 -3.54 7.84 -21.13
C THR A 83 -3.83 7.00 -19.90
N GLY A 84 -3.05 7.16 -18.82
CA GLY A 84 -3.28 6.48 -17.54
C GLY A 84 -4.63 6.84 -16.89
N MET A 85 -5.21 7.99 -17.25
CA MET A 85 -6.52 8.47 -16.83
C MET A 85 -7.56 8.37 -17.96
N GLY A 86 -7.24 7.66 -19.06
CA GLY A 86 -8.16 7.42 -20.17
C GLY A 86 -8.35 8.61 -21.11
N MET A 87 -7.41 9.55 -21.12
CA MET A 87 -7.45 10.71 -22.01
C MET A 87 -6.64 10.46 -23.29
N THR A 88 -7.08 11.06 -24.39
CA THR A 88 -6.41 11.01 -25.71
C THR A 88 -5.63 12.29 -26.03
N GLY A 89 -5.91 13.40 -25.34
CA GLY A 89 -5.27 14.70 -25.52
C GLY A 89 -4.24 15.05 -24.45
N ALA A 90 -3.86 16.33 -24.41
CA ALA A 90 -2.92 16.86 -23.43
C ALA A 90 -3.50 16.71 -22.02
N LYS A 91 -2.74 16.11 -21.11
CA LYS A 91 -3.20 15.97 -19.71
C LYS A 91 -3.45 17.34 -19.07
N SER A 92 -2.68 18.34 -19.47
CA SER A 92 -2.80 19.71 -18.96
C SER A 92 -4.06 20.43 -19.42
N ALA A 93 -4.76 19.92 -20.44
CA ALA A 93 -6.06 20.40 -20.88
C ALA A 93 -7.22 19.89 -20.02
N LEU A 94 -6.95 18.97 -19.07
CA LEU A 94 -7.94 18.52 -18.11
C LEU A 94 -8.36 19.67 -17.20
N GLU A 95 -9.67 19.87 -17.05
CA GLU A 95 -10.22 20.80 -16.05
C GLU A 95 -9.85 20.32 -14.64
N VAL A 96 -9.26 21.20 -13.86
CA VAL A 96 -8.75 20.90 -12.52
C VAL A 96 -9.62 21.49 -11.43
N LYS A 97 -10.03 22.76 -11.56
CA LYS A 97 -10.85 23.42 -10.54
C LYS A 97 -11.46 24.70 -11.11
N ASP A 98 -12.69 25.02 -10.71
CA ASP A 98 -13.36 26.27 -11.02
C ASP A 98 -13.42 26.60 -12.53
N GLY A 99 -13.56 25.58 -13.38
CA GLY A 99 -13.58 25.74 -14.85
C GLY A 99 -12.20 25.96 -15.48
N LEU A 100 -11.12 25.92 -14.68
CA LEU A 100 -9.75 26.14 -15.13
C LEU A 100 -9.03 24.79 -15.33
N THR A 101 -8.34 24.67 -16.46
CA THR A 101 -7.42 23.56 -16.75
C THR A 101 -6.06 23.77 -16.07
N PHE A 102 -5.16 22.78 -16.11
CA PHE A 102 -3.79 22.99 -15.63
C PHE A 102 -3.11 24.17 -16.35
N LEU A 103 -3.30 24.29 -17.67
CA LEU A 103 -2.69 25.38 -18.46
C LEU A 103 -3.27 26.74 -18.11
N ASP A 104 -4.58 26.82 -17.87
CA ASP A 104 -5.22 28.07 -17.42
C ASP A 104 -4.59 28.54 -16.10
N ILE A 105 -4.42 27.62 -15.14
CA ILE A 105 -3.83 27.92 -13.81
C ILE A 105 -2.36 28.32 -13.95
N ILE A 106 -1.56 27.60 -14.74
CA ILE A 106 -0.15 27.93 -14.98
C ILE A 106 -0.01 29.32 -15.60
N ALA A 107 -0.84 29.65 -16.59
CA ALA A 107 -0.82 30.97 -17.23
C ALA A 107 -1.13 32.07 -16.19
N LEU A 108 -2.15 31.87 -15.36
CA LEU A 108 -2.54 32.82 -14.32
C LEU A 108 -1.46 32.98 -13.23
N GLN A 109 -0.78 31.90 -12.83
CA GLN A 109 0.36 31.95 -11.90
C GLN A 109 1.51 32.79 -12.46
N VAL A 110 1.85 32.61 -13.75
CA VAL A 110 2.90 33.41 -14.41
C VAL A 110 2.48 34.87 -14.51
N LEU A 111 1.24 35.15 -14.94
CA LEU A 111 0.74 36.52 -15.06
C LEU A 111 0.71 37.23 -13.69
N SER A 112 0.34 36.52 -12.61
CA SER A 112 0.41 37.06 -11.26
C SER A 112 1.84 37.45 -10.86
N LEU A 113 2.85 36.64 -11.21
CA LEU A 113 4.26 36.98 -10.95
C LEU A 113 4.72 38.19 -11.76
N ARG A 114 4.29 38.29 -13.03
CA ARG A 114 4.57 39.44 -13.90
C ARG A 114 4.02 40.72 -13.28
N GLU A 115 2.77 40.70 -12.83
CA GLU A 115 2.13 41.86 -12.18
C GLU A 115 2.81 42.21 -10.85
N GLN A 116 3.07 41.21 -10.01
CA GLN A 116 3.62 41.42 -8.67
C GLN A 116 5.04 42.03 -8.68
N TYR A 117 5.89 41.59 -9.62
CA TYR A 117 7.29 42.02 -9.69
C TYR A 117 7.60 42.99 -10.85
N ASP A 118 6.60 43.29 -11.68
CA ASP A 118 6.73 44.13 -12.87
C ASP A 118 7.86 43.62 -13.81
N VAL A 119 7.69 42.39 -14.27
CA VAL A 119 8.65 41.67 -15.14
C VAL A 119 7.93 40.97 -16.30
N GLU A 120 8.63 40.70 -17.40
CA GLU A 120 8.06 40.03 -18.59
C GLU A 120 7.98 38.50 -18.45
N LEU A 121 8.66 37.88 -17.47
CA LEU A 121 8.74 36.43 -17.15
C LEU A 121 8.12 35.49 -18.23
N PRO A 122 8.88 35.04 -19.23
CA PRO A 122 8.36 34.22 -20.33
C PRO A 122 7.81 32.87 -19.85
N LEU A 123 6.69 32.43 -20.42
CA LEU A 123 6.20 31.05 -20.31
C LEU A 123 6.34 30.35 -21.66
N VAL A 124 7.01 29.20 -21.66
CA VAL A 124 7.20 28.36 -22.86
C VAL A 124 6.78 26.92 -22.55
N LEU A 125 5.99 26.31 -23.44
CA LEU A 125 5.60 24.91 -23.32
C LEU A 125 6.50 24.01 -24.16
N MET A 126 6.99 22.92 -23.57
CA MET A 126 7.52 21.80 -24.34
C MET A 126 6.38 20.86 -24.69
N ASN A 127 5.81 21.02 -25.88
CA ASN A 127 4.71 20.20 -26.38
C ASN A 127 5.22 19.00 -27.16
N SER A 128 4.33 18.02 -27.37
CA SER A 128 4.51 17.02 -28.42
C SER A 128 3.62 17.40 -29.61
N PHE A 129 3.87 16.73 -30.74
CA PHE A 129 3.00 16.82 -31.91
C PHE A 129 1.52 16.44 -31.63
N ARG A 130 1.23 15.81 -30.48
CA ARG A 130 -0.13 15.45 -30.05
C ARG A 130 -0.75 16.44 -29.06
N THR A 131 0.03 17.35 -28.48
CA THR A 131 -0.46 18.27 -27.42
C THR A 131 -0.45 19.74 -27.81
N SER A 132 0.26 20.13 -28.89
CA SER A 132 0.41 21.51 -29.35
C SER A 132 -0.92 22.23 -29.60
N ASP A 133 -1.73 21.78 -30.57
CA ASP A 133 -2.96 22.47 -30.99
C ASP A 133 -3.93 22.75 -29.82
N GLU A 134 -4.17 21.75 -28.98
CA GLU A 134 -5.07 21.88 -27.81
C GLU A 134 -4.50 22.86 -26.78
N SER A 135 -3.20 22.81 -26.54
CA SER A 135 -2.52 23.66 -25.56
C SER A 135 -2.51 25.12 -25.99
N LEU A 136 -2.15 25.40 -27.24
CA LEU A 136 -2.14 26.76 -27.79
C LEU A 136 -3.54 27.36 -27.83
N LYS A 137 -4.56 26.57 -28.12
CA LYS A 137 -5.96 27.01 -28.07
C LYS A 137 -6.37 27.46 -26.66
N ILE A 138 -5.92 26.77 -25.62
CA ILE A 138 -6.19 27.16 -24.23
C ILE A 138 -5.43 28.44 -23.88
N LEU A 139 -4.12 28.50 -24.18
CA LEU A 139 -3.30 29.68 -23.90
C LEU A 139 -3.76 30.94 -24.67
N GLY A 140 -4.39 30.77 -25.83
CA GLY A 140 -4.96 31.87 -26.60
C GLY A 140 -6.05 32.69 -25.88
N LYS A 141 -6.58 32.22 -24.74
CA LYS A 141 -7.45 33.00 -23.86
C LYS A 141 -6.72 34.15 -23.14
N TYR A 142 -5.38 34.09 -23.08
CA TYR A 142 -4.53 35.00 -22.31
C TYR A 142 -3.65 35.85 -23.24
N PRO A 143 -4.16 36.98 -23.77
CA PRO A 143 -3.45 37.79 -24.76
C PRO A 143 -2.18 38.45 -24.22
N ASP A 144 -2.05 38.59 -22.89
CA ASP A 144 -0.89 39.18 -22.22
C ASP A 144 0.22 38.17 -21.94
N LEU A 145 0.03 36.89 -22.28
CA LEU A 145 0.98 35.82 -22.05
C LEU A 145 2.17 35.80 -23.05
N PRO A 146 1.96 35.95 -24.37
CA PRO A 146 3.05 36.01 -25.35
C PRO A 146 4.07 37.10 -25.02
N VAL A 147 5.34 36.79 -25.27
CA VAL A 147 6.47 37.72 -25.14
C VAL A 147 7.03 37.98 -26.52
N ASP A 148 7.13 39.25 -26.92
CA ASP A 148 7.52 39.64 -28.28
C ASP A 148 8.87 39.05 -28.68
N GLY A 149 8.90 38.17 -29.68
CA GLY A 149 10.13 37.51 -30.13
C GLY A 149 10.47 36.20 -29.41
N LEU A 150 9.59 35.69 -28.54
CA LEU A 150 9.65 34.32 -28.02
C LEU A 150 8.40 33.53 -28.44
N PRO A 151 8.55 32.27 -28.85
CA PRO A 151 7.40 31.40 -29.06
C PRO A 151 6.80 30.95 -27.73
N LEU A 152 5.50 30.67 -27.72
CA LEU A 152 4.81 30.05 -26.57
C LEU A 152 5.10 28.56 -26.43
N GLU A 153 5.64 27.91 -27.47
CA GLU A 153 5.97 26.50 -27.45
C GLU A 153 7.22 26.16 -28.26
N PHE A 154 7.78 24.99 -27.96
CA PHE A 154 8.60 24.22 -28.88
C PHE A 154 8.19 22.75 -28.81
N ILE A 155 8.46 22.01 -29.88
CA ILE A 155 8.07 20.60 -30.00
C ILE A 155 9.23 19.72 -29.60
N GLN A 156 8.98 18.77 -28.69
CA GLN A 156 9.93 17.72 -28.33
C GLN A 156 10.21 16.77 -29.50
N ASN A 157 11.37 16.13 -29.51
CA ASN A 157 11.76 15.16 -30.53
C ASN A 157 10.97 13.84 -30.43
N ALA A 158 11.20 12.95 -31.39
CA ALA A 158 10.66 11.59 -31.44
C ALA A 158 11.73 10.61 -31.91
N GLU A 159 11.69 9.39 -31.41
CA GLU A 159 12.63 8.32 -31.76
C GLU A 159 11.86 7.07 -32.22
N PRO A 160 12.43 6.27 -33.14
CA PRO A 160 11.82 5.02 -33.56
C PRO A 160 11.90 3.97 -32.45
N LYS A 161 10.78 3.28 -32.19
CA LYS A 161 10.77 2.11 -31.30
C LYS A 161 11.54 0.97 -31.94
N LEU A 162 12.38 0.29 -31.16
CA LEU A 162 13.30 -0.74 -31.67
C LEU A 162 12.83 -2.14 -31.29
N ARG A 163 12.95 -3.11 -32.19
CA ARG A 163 12.71 -4.53 -31.88
C ARG A 163 13.86 -5.07 -31.02
N PRO A 164 13.59 -5.86 -29.96
CA PRO A 164 14.62 -6.51 -29.16
C PRO A 164 15.58 -7.37 -30.01
N GLY A 165 16.83 -7.50 -29.55
CA GLY A 165 17.86 -8.30 -30.22
C GLY A 165 18.53 -7.58 -31.39
N ALA A 166 17.87 -7.48 -32.54
CA ALA A 166 18.48 -6.90 -33.75
C ALA A 166 18.54 -5.36 -33.76
N LEU A 167 17.84 -4.71 -32.82
CA LEU A 167 17.71 -3.24 -32.70
C LEU A 167 17.30 -2.57 -34.02
N THR A 168 16.32 -3.17 -34.71
CA THR A 168 15.74 -2.62 -35.94
C THR A 168 14.47 -1.85 -35.61
N PRO A 169 14.18 -0.71 -36.26
CA PRO A 169 12.90 -0.02 -36.09
C PRO A 169 11.72 -0.95 -36.32
N VAL A 170 10.67 -0.84 -35.51
CA VAL A 170 9.45 -1.62 -35.67
C VAL A 170 8.59 -1.09 -36.82
N ASP A 171 7.82 -1.98 -37.46
CA ASP A 171 6.81 -1.63 -38.45
C ASP A 171 5.43 -1.91 -37.87
N TRP A 172 4.54 -0.93 -37.95
CA TRP A 172 3.15 -1.05 -37.50
C TRP A 172 2.19 -0.35 -38.47
N PRO A 173 1.88 -0.98 -39.62
CA PRO A 173 1.08 -0.36 -40.67
C PRO A 173 -0.34 0.04 -40.24
N ALA A 174 -0.87 -0.54 -39.16
CA ALA A 174 -2.20 -0.21 -38.64
C ALA A 174 -2.26 1.21 -38.06
N ASP A 175 -1.17 1.69 -37.44
CA ASP A 175 -0.99 3.08 -37.01
C ASP A 175 0.51 3.41 -36.99
N PRO A 176 1.06 3.99 -38.08
CA PRO A 176 2.48 4.31 -38.16
C PRO A 176 2.98 5.28 -37.08
N GLU A 177 2.11 6.05 -36.43
CA GLU A 177 2.54 6.91 -35.32
C GLU A 177 2.89 6.13 -34.06
N LEU A 178 2.47 4.86 -33.95
CA LEU A 178 2.88 3.95 -32.88
C LEU A 178 4.28 3.36 -33.11
N GLU A 179 4.90 3.57 -34.26
CA GLU A 179 6.32 3.22 -34.50
C GLU A 179 7.27 4.18 -33.78
N TRP A 180 6.77 5.30 -33.25
CA TRP A 180 7.56 6.36 -32.63
C TRP A 180 7.25 6.50 -31.14
N CYS A 181 8.24 6.89 -30.36
CA CYS A 181 8.10 7.29 -28.96
C CYS A 181 8.83 8.61 -28.70
N PRO A 182 8.38 9.41 -27.71
CA PRO A 182 9.19 10.50 -27.22
C PRO A 182 10.41 9.97 -26.42
N PRO A 183 11.59 10.59 -26.51
CA PRO A 183 12.80 10.14 -25.81
C PRO A 183 12.84 10.50 -24.31
N GLY A 184 11.69 10.45 -23.65
CA GLY A 184 11.51 10.91 -22.27
C GLY A 184 11.60 12.43 -22.15
N HIS A 185 11.52 12.91 -20.92
CA HIS A 185 11.50 14.35 -20.65
C HIS A 185 12.91 14.99 -20.58
N GLY A 186 13.98 14.19 -20.57
CA GLY A 186 15.36 14.70 -20.74
C GLY A 186 15.61 15.34 -22.10
N ASP A 187 14.76 15.07 -23.09
CA ASP A 187 14.78 15.70 -24.40
C ASP A 187 14.59 17.22 -24.37
N VAL A 188 14.09 17.79 -23.26
CA VAL A 188 13.92 19.23 -23.10
C VAL A 188 15.18 20.02 -23.44
N TYR A 189 16.37 19.51 -23.08
CA TYR A 189 17.63 20.19 -23.35
C TYR A 189 17.98 20.19 -24.83
N VAL A 190 17.77 19.06 -25.51
CA VAL A 190 18.04 18.89 -26.94
C VAL A 190 17.04 19.74 -27.74
N SER A 191 15.75 19.60 -27.44
CA SER A 191 14.67 20.31 -28.12
C SER A 191 14.71 21.83 -27.92
N LEU A 192 15.19 22.33 -26.78
CA LEU A 192 15.38 23.75 -26.57
C LEU A 192 16.49 24.33 -27.47
N VAL A 193 17.54 23.55 -27.73
CA VAL A 193 18.62 23.91 -28.65
C VAL A 193 18.14 23.83 -30.10
N THR A 194 17.60 22.68 -30.51
CA THR A 194 17.25 22.43 -31.93
C THR A 194 16.10 23.31 -32.43
N SER A 195 15.21 23.74 -31.55
CA SER A 195 14.15 24.69 -31.88
C SER A 195 14.61 26.14 -32.03
N GLY A 196 15.84 26.48 -31.59
CA GLY A 196 16.34 27.86 -31.52
C GLY A 196 15.73 28.69 -30.39
N VAL A 197 14.91 28.10 -29.53
CA VAL A 197 14.32 28.80 -28.37
C VAL A 197 15.39 29.17 -27.35
N LEU A 198 16.41 28.32 -27.15
CA LEU A 198 17.55 28.63 -26.28
C LEU A 198 18.22 29.95 -26.69
N ASP A 199 18.54 30.10 -27.97
CA ASP A 199 19.20 31.31 -28.48
C ASP A 199 18.27 32.52 -28.41
N SER A 200 16.97 32.34 -28.63
CA SER A 200 15.97 33.41 -28.53
C SER A 200 15.83 33.91 -27.09
N LEU A 201 15.86 33.01 -26.10
CA LEU A 201 15.86 33.35 -24.68
C LEU A 201 17.13 34.13 -24.30
N LEU A 202 18.30 33.62 -24.68
CA LEU A 202 19.59 34.25 -24.40
C LEU A 202 19.71 35.64 -25.06
N ALA A 203 19.22 35.80 -26.30
CA ALA A 203 19.22 37.08 -27.00
C ALA A 203 18.37 38.15 -26.29
N LYS A 204 17.38 37.72 -25.50
CA LYS A 204 16.55 38.60 -24.64
C LYS A 204 17.15 38.87 -23.27
N GLY A 205 18.30 38.31 -22.94
CA GLY A 205 18.92 38.44 -21.62
C GLY A 205 18.33 37.49 -20.57
N ILE A 206 17.57 36.48 -20.98
CA ILE A 206 17.14 35.40 -20.08
C ILE A 206 18.30 34.43 -19.90
N ARG A 207 18.81 34.33 -18.66
CA ARG A 207 19.95 33.50 -18.29
C ARG A 207 19.53 32.19 -17.62
N TYR A 208 18.37 32.15 -16.97
CA TYR A 208 17.91 30.99 -16.22
C TYR A 208 16.56 30.48 -16.73
N ALA A 209 16.30 29.19 -16.55
CA ALA A 209 14.97 28.62 -16.77
C ALA A 209 14.54 27.74 -15.61
N PHE A 210 13.28 27.90 -15.19
CA PHE A 210 12.57 27.03 -14.28
C PHE A 210 11.75 25.99 -15.06
N LEU A 211 12.10 24.72 -14.93
CA LEU A 211 11.48 23.59 -15.60
C LEU A 211 10.63 22.79 -14.62
N SER A 212 9.41 22.44 -15.01
CA SER A 212 8.57 21.54 -14.23
C SER A 212 7.48 20.87 -15.07
N ASN A 213 6.95 19.75 -14.56
CA ASN A 213 5.83 19.06 -15.21
C ASN A 213 4.55 19.91 -15.17
N SER A 214 3.76 19.92 -16.25
CA SER A 214 2.49 20.66 -16.30
C SER A 214 1.43 20.12 -15.33
N ASP A 215 1.53 18.85 -14.91
CA ASP A 215 0.58 18.22 -13.98
C ASP A 215 0.93 18.43 -12.50
N ASN A 216 1.99 19.18 -12.17
CA ASN A 216 2.33 19.64 -10.82
C ASN A 216 2.01 21.13 -10.67
N LEU A 217 0.83 21.45 -10.12
CA LEU A 217 0.41 22.84 -9.88
C LEU A 217 1.10 23.53 -8.70
N GLY A 218 1.81 22.76 -7.86
CA GLY A 218 2.65 23.31 -6.79
C GLY A 218 3.96 23.93 -7.33
N ALA A 219 4.36 23.56 -8.55
CA ALA A 219 5.60 24.02 -9.14
C ALA A 219 5.45 25.42 -9.75
N THR A 220 5.66 26.47 -8.96
CA THR A 220 5.69 27.86 -9.42
C THR A 220 7.12 28.42 -9.46
N CYS A 221 7.36 29.44 -10.29
CA CYS A 221 8.68 30.06 -10.41
C CYS A 221 8.99 30.88 -9.15
N ASP A 222 9.68 30.28 -8.20
CA ASP A 222 9.96 30.85 -6.88
C ASP A 222 11.02 31.97 -6.96
N PRO A 223 10.71 33.20 -6.52
CA PRO A 223 11.67 34.31 -6.58
C PRO A 223 12.92 34.09 -5.71
N ASP A 224 12.79 33.40 -4.57
CA ASP A 224 13.93 33.13 -3.67
C ASP A 224 14.95 32.21 -4.34
N VAL A 225 14.47 31.17 -5.05
CA VAL A 225 15.34 30.23 -5.77
C VAL A 225 15.99 30.92 -6.97
N ALA A 226 15.23 31.70 -7.74
CA ALA A 226 15.76 32.46 -8.86
C ALA A 226 16.88 33.42 -8.41
N ALA A 227 16.66 34.15 -7.31
CA ALA A 227 17.64 35.08 -6.77
C ALA A 227 18.88 34.36 -6.22
N TRP A 228 18.69 33.22 -5.55
CA TRP A 228 19.80 32.39 -5.09
C TRP A 228 20.70 31.93 -6.25
N MET A 229 20.10 31.47 -7.35
CA MET A 229 20.85 31.08 -8.55
C MET A 229 21.62 32.24 -9.16
N VAL A 230 21.00 33.40 -9.28
CA VAL A 230 21.64 34.60 -9.85
C VAL A 230 22.80 35.08 -8.97
N GLU A 231 22.61 35.08 -7.65
CA GLU A 231 23.62 35.54 -6.69
C GLU A 231 24.87 34.65 -6.69
N HIS A 232 24.69 33.34 -6.84
CA HIS A 232 25.77 32.35 -6.75
C HIS A 232 26.20 31.80 -8.12
N ASP A 233 25.64 32.35 -9.21
CA ASP A 233 25.83 31.90 -10.60
C ASP A 233 25.68 30.38 -10.78
N LEU A 234 24.65 29.80 -10.14
CA LEU A 234 24.48 28.35 -10.11
C LEU A 234 24.11 27.79 -11.48
N PRO A 235 24.76 26.71 -11.93
CA PRO A 235 24.50 26.13 -13.24
C PRO A 235 23.23 25.29 -13.28
N PHE A 236 22.88 24.65 -12.17
CA PHE A 236 21.76 23.74 -12.06
C PHE A 236 21.30 23.58 -10.60
N VAL A 237 20.00 23.60 -10.36
CA VAL A 237 19.39 23.33 -9.05
C VAL A 237 18.22 22.37 -9.21
N ALA A 238 18.19 21.30 -8.39
CA ALA A 238 17.02 20.44 -8.26
C ALA A 238 16.29 20.68 -6.93
N GLU A 239 14.98 20.95 -6.99
CA GLU A 239 14.17 20.97 -5.77
C GLU A 239 13.87 19.54 -5.32
N VAL A 240 14.12 19.27 -4.03
CA VAL A 240 13.77 18.02 -3.37
C VAL A 240 12.80 18.28 -2.24
N CYS A 241 11.88 17.35 -2.00
CA CYS A 241 10.99 17.39 -0.84
C CYS A 241 11.30 16.25 0.11
N ARG A 242 10.87 16.37 1.38
CA ARG A 242 10.92 15.23 2.31
C ARG A 242 10.09 14.08 1.76
N ARG A 243 10.69 12.90 1.71
CA ARG A 243 10.08 11.71 1.14
C ARG A 243 9.02 11.13 2.06
N THR A 244 7.94 10.66 1.47
CA THR A 244 6.81 10.01 2.14
C THR A 244 6.60 8.60 1.59
N LYS A 245 5.79 7.79 2.28
CA LYS A 245 5.43 6.43 1.81
C LYS A 245 4.64 6.42 0.48
N SER A 246 4.10 7.57 0.08
CA SER A 246 3.38 7.76 -1.18
C SER A 246 4.32 7.97 -2.38
N ASP A 247 5.59 8.33 -2.13
CA ASP A 247 6.59 8.62 -3.16
C ASP A 247 7.24 7.34 -3.69
N ARG A 248 6.42 6.54 -4.38
CA ARG A 248 6.79 5.21 -4.89
C ARG A 248 7.30 5.20 -6.33
N LYS A 249 6.97 6.24 -7.12
CA LYS A 249 7.35 6.37 -8.54
C LYS A 249 8.05 7.70 -8.75
N GLY A 250 9.25 7.67 -9.34
CA GLY A 250 10.19 8.79 -9.52
C GLY A 250 11.54 8.44 -8.92
N GLY A 251 12.29 9.42 -8.40
CA GLY A 251 13.65 9.21 -7.91
C GLY A 251 14.05 10.03 -6.70
N HIS A 252 15.15 9.62 -6.08
CA HIS A 252 15.81 10.36 -5.00
C HIS A 252 17.19 10.85 -5.49
N LEU A 253 17.66 11.95 -4.92
CA LEU A 253 19.04 12.38 -5.16
C LEU A 253 19.98 11.62 -4.23
N ALA A 254 21.21 11.38 -4.71
CA ALA A 254 22.28 10.75 -3.96
C ALA A 254 23.63 11.38 -4.35
N VAL A 255 24.69 11.04 -3.62
CA VAL A 255 26.06 11.45 -3.94
C VAL A 255 26.79 10.25 -4.52
N ARG A 256 27.34 10.37 -5.73
CA ARG A 256 28.14 9.32 -6.36
C ARG A 256 29.52 9.25 -5.72
N LYS A 257 29.94 8.06 -5.29
CA LYS A 257 31.21 7.87 -4.56
C LYS A 257 32.46 8.12 -5.39
N SER A 258 32.41 7.88 -6.69
CA SER A 258 33.60 7.96 -7.55
C SER A 258 34.13 9.38 -7.73
N ASP A 259 33.25 10.39 -7.66
CA ASP A 259 33.59 11.78 -7.94
C ASP A 259 32.86 12.81 -7.05
N GLY A 260 32.03 12.37 -6.11
CA GLY A 260 31.31 13.24 -5.17
C GLY A 260 30.17 14.03 -5.80
N ARG A 261 29.78 13.75 -7.04
CA ARG A 261 28.72 14.50 -7.73
C ARG A 261 27.33 14.09 -7.24
N LEU A 262 26.41 15.06 -7.25
CA LEU A 262 24.99 14.77 -7.08
C LEU A 262 24.50 13.98 -8.29
N ILE A 263 23.67 12.97 -8.01
CA ILE A 263 23.04 12.13 -9.03
C ILE A 263 21.56 11.91 -8.73
N LEU A 264 20.80 11.57 -9.77
CA LEU A 264 19.40 11.17 -9.61
C LEU A 264 19.29 9.67 -9.84
N ARG A 265 18.86 8.93 -8.81
CA ARG A 265 18.50 7.52 -8.95
C ARG A 265 16.98 7.40 -9.08
N ASP A 266 16.50 7.23 -10.31
CA ASP A 266 15.08 6.97 -10.59
C ASP A 266 14.71 5.49 -10.34
N THR A 267 13.42 5.20 -10.22
CA THR A 267 12.88 3.84 -10.09
C THR A 267 13.34 2.94 -11.25
N ALA A 268 13.45 3.48 -12.47
CA ALA A 268 13.93 2.74 -13.63
C ALA A 268 15.45 2.46 -13.60
N MET A 269 16.20 3.11 -12.71
CA MET A 269 17.66 2.98 -12.57
C MET A 269 18.02 2.11 -11.36
N VAL A 270 17.06 1.40 -10.76
CA VAL A 270 17.30 0.52 -9.61
C VAL A 270 17.74 -0.85 -10.10
N GLU A 271 18.90 -1.31 -9.61
CA GLU A 271 19.41 -2.65 -9.87
C GLU A 271 18.46 -3.72 -9.32
N GLU A 272 18.30 -4.84 -10.03
CA GLU A 272 17.45 -5.95 -9.61
C GLU A 272 17.86 -6.45 -8.21
N GLY A 273 16.88 -6.53 -7.29
CA GLY A 273 17.09 -6.98 -5.90
C GLY A 273 17.52 -5.89 -4.91
N GLU A 274 17.72 -4.65 -5.37
CA GLU A 274 18.04 -3.49 -4.52
C GLU A 274 16.81 -2.63 -4.14
N GLU A 275 15.59 -3.05 -4.47
CA GLU A 275 14.37 -2.29 -4.22
C GLU A 275 14.17 -1.97 -2.74
N ARG A 276 14.71 -2.80 -1.84
CA ARG A 276 14.69 -2.56 -0.40
C ARG A 276 15.42 -1.26 -0.01
N TYR A 277 16.53 -0.94 -0.66
CA TYR A 277 17.30 0.29 -0.41
C TYR A 277 16.59 1.48 -1.03
N PHE A 278 16.13 1.32 -2.27
CA PHE A 278 15.40 2.39 -2.96
C PHE A 278 14.12 2.79 -2.21
N ARG A 279 13.42 1.85 -1.57
CA ARG A 279 12.17 2.10 -0.82
C ARG A 279 12.39 2.57 0.63
N ASP A 280 13.63 2.55 1.10
CA ASP A 280 13.99 3.00 2.45
C ASP A 280 14.00 4.54 2.50
N ILE A 281 12.92 5.11 3.05
CA ILE A 281 12.72 6.56 3.18
C ILE A 281 13.53 7.17 4.33
N GLU A 282 14.09 6.35 5.23
CA GLU A 282 15.00 6.86 6.28
C GLU A 282 16.41 7.01 5.72
N ARG A 283 16.84 6.04 4.91
CA ARG A 283 18.11 6.08 4.19
C ARG A 283 18.11 7.19 3.13
N HIS A 284 17.18 7.13 2.18
CA HIS A 284 17.06 8.10 1.09
C HIS A 284 15.85 9.01 1.38
N SER A 285 16.08 10.00 2.25
CA SER A 285 15.03 10.79 2.91
C SER A 285 14.44 11.94 2.08
N THR A 286 15.00 12.20 0.91
CA THR A 286 14.55 13.24 -0.02
C THR A 286 14.02 12.62 -1.30
N PHE A 287 13.13 13.34 -1.97
CA PHE A 287 12.51 12.93 -3.22
C PHE A 287 12.57 14.06 -4.23
N ASN A 288 12.99 13.77 -5.46
CA ASN A 288 13.09 14.76 -6.52
C ASN A 288 11.68 15.24 -6.91
N ALA A 289 11.42 16.54 -6.77
CA ALA A 289 10.13 17.13 -7.15
C ALA A 289 9.97 17.27 -8.67
N ASN A 290 11.06 17.07 -9.43
CA ASN A 290 11.15 17.36 -10.86
C ASN A 290 10.82 18.83 -11.17
N ASN A 291 11.14 19.70 -10.21
CA ASN A 291 11.19 21.15 -10.32
C ASN A 291 12.68 21.50 -10.42
N ILE A 292 13.11 21.92 -11.60
CA ILE A 292 14.53 22.05 -11.95
C ILE A 292 14.79 23.47 -12.39
N TRP A 293 15.95 23.98 -12.04
CA TRP A 293 16.41 25.26 -12.50
C TRP A 293 17.75 25.11 -13.21
N ILE A 294 17.92 25.76 -14.35
CA ILE A 294 19.15 25.66 -15.14
C ILE A 294 19.64 27.03 -15.58
N ASN A 295 20.95 27.16 -15.71
CA ASN A 295 21.60 28.26 -16.41
C ASN A 295 21.70 27.92 -17.91
N LEU A 296 21.04 28.74 -18.73
CA LEU A 296 20.93 28.57 -20.18
C LEU A 296 22.26 28.81 -20.90
N GLU A 297 23.13 29.66 -20.36
CA GLU A 297 24.46 29.91 -20.92
C GLU A 297 25.35 28.67 -20.76
N VAL A 298 25.32 28.06 -19.57
CA VAL A 298 26.05 26.83 -19.26
C VAL A 298 25.50 25.66 -20.07
N LEU A 299 24.17 25.57 -20.24
CA LEU A 299 23.56 24.57 -21.12
C LEU A 299 24.09 24.70 -22.56
N ARG A 300 24.09 25.93 -23.11
CA ARG A 300 24.60 26.19 -24.47
C ARG A 300 26.06 25.78 -24.63
N GLU A 301 26.91 26.13 -23.67
CA GLU A 301 28.33 25.78 -23.67
C GLU A 301 28.53 24.25 -23.63
N ARG A 302 27.80 23.54 -22.76
CA ARG A 302 27.89 22.07 -22.66
C ARG A 302 27.43 21.38 -23.92
N MET A 303 26.28 21.77 -24.47
CA MET A 303 25.76 21.21 -25.72
C MET A 303 26.74 21.44 -26.88
N THR A 304 27.35 22.62 -26.97
CA THR A 304 28.34 22.94 -28.02
C THR A 304 29.63 22.13 -27.85
N SER A 305 30.15 22.03 -26.62
CA SER A 305 31.42 21.33 -26.35
C SER A 305 31.33 19.81 -26.48
N HIS A 306 30.13 19.22 -26.37
CA HIS A 306 29.90 17.78 -26.45
C HIS A 306 29.23 17.35 -27.76
N GLY A 307 29.31 18.19 -28.81
CA GLY A 307 28.78 17.83 -30.13
C GLY A 307 27.26 17.60 -30.16
N GLY A 308 26.52 18.31 -29.32
CA GLY A 308 25.05 18.21 -29.20
C GLY A 308 24.55 17.12 -28.24
N VAL A 309 25.43 16.30 -27.65
CA VAL A 309 25.06 15.23 -26.73
C VAL A 309 25.36 15.63 -25.29
N LEU A 310 24.32 15.83 -24.47
CA LEU A 310 24.51 16.20 -23.06
C LEU A 310 25.06 15.05 -22.20
N GLY A 311 24.88 13.80 -22.63
CA GLY A 311 25.36 12.62 -21.90
C GLY A 311 24.54 12.28 -20.66
N LEU A 312 23.21 12.42 -20.75
CA LEU A 312 22.31 11.96 -19.68
C LEU A 312 22.31 10.42 -19.62
N PRO A 313 22.20 9.80 -18.43
CA PRO A 313 22.02 8.37 -18.30
C PRO A 313 20.83 7.84 -19.13
N ILE A 314 21.08 6.77 -19.89
CA ILE A 314 20.07 6.04 -20.66
C ILE A 314 19.03 5.38 -19.74
N ILE A 315 17.77 5.38 -20.16
CA ILE A 315 16.69 4.58 -19.58
C ILE A 315 16.17 3.64 -20.68
N VAL A 316 16.20 2.33 -20.42
CA VAL A 316 15.75 1.31 -21.38
C VAL A 316 14.40 0.76 -20.95
N ASN A 317 13.35 1.07 -21.71
CA ASN A 317 11.98 0.65 -21.43
C ASN A 317 11.51 -0.44 -22.40
N HIS A 318 11.08 -1.59 -21.87
CA HIS A 318 10.40 -2.64 -22.63
C HIS A 318 8.89 -2.42 -22.62
N LYS A 319 8.29 -2.33 -23.82
CA LYS A 319 6.86 -2.04 -24.04
C LYS A 319 6.32 -2.88 -25.19
N SER A 320 5.00 -2.87 -25.36
CA SER A 320 4.34 -3.30 -26.59
C SER A 320 4.31 -2.14 -27.60
N VAL A 321 4.31 -2.44 -28.90
CA VAL A 321 4.18 -1.42 -29.97
C VAL A 321 2.93 -0.58 -29.74
N ASP A 322 1.80 -1.25 -29.56
CA ASP A 322 0.53 -0.65 -29.20
C ASP A 322 0.30 -0.84 -27.68
N PRO A 323 0.33 0.25 -26.88
CA PRO A 323 0.08 0.17 -25.44
C PRO A 323 -1.34 -0.31 -25.08
N ALA A 324 -2.29 -0.26 -26.01
CA ALA A 324 -3.65 -0.75 -25.80
C ALA A 324 -3.81 -2.25 -26.13
N ASP A 325 -2.86 -2.84 -26.85
CA ASP A 325 -2.84 -4.26 -27.22
C ASP A 325 -1.61 -4.95 -26.61
N PRO A 326 -1.76 -5.68 -25.49
CA PRO A 326 -0.65 -6.37 -24.83
C PRO A 326 -0.07 -7.52 -25.67
N ASP A 327 -0.79 -7.99 -26.70
CA ASP A 327 -0.33 -9.04 -27.60
C ASP A 327 0.44 -8.47 -28.82
N SER A 328 0.50 -7.14 -28.96
CA SER A 328 1.29 -6.48 -30.00
C SER A 328 2.80 -6.67 -29.77
N PRO A 329 3.65 -6.62 -30.82
CA PRO A 329 5.07 -6.95 -30.71
C PRO A 329 5.79 -6.20 -29.60
N GLU A 330 6.73 -6.87 -28.92
CA GLU A 330 7.61 -6.23 -27.94
C GLU A 330 8.59 -5.27 -28.62
N VAL A 331 8.83 -4.13 -28.00
CA VAL A 331 9.75 -3.07 -28.42
C VAL A 331 10.50 -2.46 -27.26
N ILE A 332 11.67 -1.94 -27.57
CA ILE A 332 12.52 -1.12 -26.72
C ILE A 332 12.26 0.35 -27.05
N GLN A 333 12.03 1.15 -26.02
CA GLN A 333 11.98 2.60 -26.05
C GLN A 333 13.18 3.12 -25.26
N VAL A 334 13.95 4.00 -25.88
CA VAL A 334 15.06 4.66 -25.22
C VAL A 334 14.60 6.01 -24.72
N GLU A 335 14.86 6.29 -23.46
CA GLU A 335 14.44 7.52 -22.81
C GLU A 335 15.58 8.12 -21.98
N SER A 336 15.43 9.39 -21.64
CA SER A 336 16.24 10.06 -20.62
C SER A 336 15.35 10.90 -19.70
N ALA A 337 15.82 11.15 -18.48
CA ALA A 337 15.08 11.93 -17.49
C ALA A 337 15.77 13.28 -17.26
N MET A 338 15.04 14.40 -17.38
CA MET A 338 15.61 15.74 -17.18
C MET A 338 16.36 15.91 -15.84
N GLY A 339 15.88 15.27 -14.78
CA GLY A 339 16.52 15.37 -13.46
C GLY A 339 17.93 14.77 -13.38
N THR A 340 18.32 13.87 -14.28
CA THR A 340 19.68 13.31 -14.29
C THR A 340 20.72 14.30 -14.84
N ALA A 341 20.29 15.41 -15.42
CA ALA A 341 21.20 16.48 -15.83
C ALA A 341 22.04 17.04 -14.66
N ILE A 342 21.56 16.90 -13.42
CA ILE A 342 22.30 17.26 -12.20
C ILE A 342 23.72 16.67 -12.14
N GLU A 343 23.95 15.53 -12.81
CA GLU A 343 25.23 14.82 -12.87
C GLU A 343 26.23 15.46 -13.83
N VAL A 344 25.69 16.16 -14.83
CA VAL A 344 26.42 16.70 -15.98
C VAL A 344 26.86 18.12 -15.70
N PHE A 345 26.05 18.91 -14.99
CA PHE A 345 26.38 20.29 -14.61
C PHE A 345 27.29 20.29 -13.36
N GLU A 346 28.58 20.54 -13.56
CA GLU A 346 29.52 20.79 -12.45
C GLU A 346 29.07 22.01 -11.64
N GLY A 347 29.02 21.89 -10.31
CA GLY A 347 28.45 22.91 -9.43
C GLY A 347 26.93 22.83 -9.24
N SER A 348 26.31 21.72 -9.64
CA SER A 348 24.89 21.46 -9.36
C SER A 348 24.61 21.41 -7.87
N GLU A 349 23.46 21.97 -7.48
CA GLU A 349 23.00 22.00 -6.09
C GLU A 349 21.59 21.39 -5.96
N ALA A 350 21.22 21.06 -4.72
CA ALA A 350 19.86 20.68 -4.35
C ALA A 350 19.27 21.69 -3.37
N ILE A 351 17.94 21.85 -3.36
CA ILE A 351 17.25 22.67 -2.36
C ILE A 351 16.05 21.94 -1.79
N LEU A 352 15.92 21.93 -0.46
CA LEU A 352 14.80 21.33 0.24
C LEU A 352 13.59 22.27 0.23
N VAL A 353 12.51 21.85 -0.42
CA VAL A 353 11.26 22.61 -0.57
C VAL A 353 10.11 22.02 0.22
N PRO A 354 9.12 22.84 0.65
CA PRO A 354 7.91 22.34 1.27
C PRO A 354 7.10 21.48 0.29
N ARG A 355 6.35 20.52 0.83
CA ARG A 355 5.53 19.60 0.03
C ARG A 355 4.49 20.30 -0.85
N THR A 356 4.09 21.53 -0.48
CA THR A 356 3.20 22.38 -1.28
C THR A 356 3.72 22.65 -2.70
N ARG A 357 5.04 22.54 -2.93
CA ARG A 357 5.68 22.68 -4.25
C ARG A 357 5.70 21.39 -5.09
N PHE A 358 5.26 20.28 -4.51
CA PHE A 358 5.20 18.96 -5.16
C PHE A 358 3.83 18.30 -4.98
N ARG A 359 2.90 18.66 -5.89
CA ARG A 359 1.52 18.17 -5.96
C ARG A 359 1.16 17.68 -7.37
N PRO A 360 1.75 16.58 -7.82
CA PRO A 360 1.39 15.99 -9.11
C PRO A 360 0.02 15.31 -9.05
N VAL A 361 -0.80 15.49 -10.07
CA VAL A 361 -2.05 14.73 -10.24
C VAL A 361 -1.76 13.53 -11.14
N LYS A 362 -1.63 12.31 -10.62
CA LYS A 362 -1.33 11.12 -11.45
C LYS A 362 -2.55 10.22 -11.68
N THR A 363 -3.56 10.34 -10.83
CA THR A 363 -4.76 9.51 -10.83
C THR A 363 -6.01 10.36 -10.62
N THR A 364 -7.19 9.76 -10.83
CA THR A 364 -8.47 10.38 -10.49
C THR A 364 -8.68 10.54 -8.98
N ASN A 365 -7.94 9.80 -8.14
CA ASN A 365 -7.93 10.03 -6.69
C ASN A 365 -7.32 11.40 -6.35
N ASP A 366 -6.18 11.72 -6.97
CA ASP A 366 -5.50 13.02 -6.79
C ASP A 366 -6.39 14.16 -7.32
N LEU A 367 -7.01 13.94 -8.49
CA LEU A 367 -7.93 14.90 -9.11
C LEU A 367 -9.13 15.20 -8.22
N LEU A 368 -9.68 14.19 -7.52
CA LEU A 368 -10.81 14.39 -6.61
C LEU A 368 -10.46 15.37 -5.50
N VAL A 369 -9.31 15.17 -4.85
CA VAL A 369 -8.86 16.05 -3.76
C VAL A 369 -8.66 17.46 -4.29
N LEU A 370 -8.01 17.60 -5.45
CA LEU A 370 -7.72 18.89 -6.05
C LEU A 370 -8.98 19.67 -6.49
N ARG A 371 -9.99 18.97 -7.04
CA ARG A 371 -11.29 19.56 -7.39
C ARG A 371 -12.12 19.97 -6.18
N SER A 372 -11.97 19.23 -5.07
CA SER A 372 -12.76 19.46 -3.86
C SER A 372 -12.47 20.81 -3.21
N ASP A 373 -13.31 21.17 -2.24
CA ASP A 373 -13.13 22.34 -1.39
C ASP A 373 -12.05 22.17 -0.30
N TYR A 374 -11.31 21.04 -0.30
CA TYR A 374 -10.08 20.93 0.50
C TYR A 374 -9.00 21.88 -0.02
N PHE A 375 -8.96 22.10 -1.33
CA PHE A 375 -8.05 23.06 -1.97
C PHE A 375 -8.83 24.24 -2.53
N SER A 376 -8.23 25.43 -2.41
CA SER A 376 -8.63 26.65 -3.09
C SER A 376 -7.43 27.30 -3.77
N PHE A 377 -7.69 28.33 -4.57
CA PHE A 377 -6.64 29.23 -5.05
C PHE A 377 -6.48 30.41 -4.10
N ASP A 378 -5.26 30.88 -3.90
CA ASP A 378 -4.99 32.21 -3.38
C ASP A 378 -5.05 33.27 -4.50
N ASP A 379 -4.79 34.53 -4.18
CA ASP A 379 -4.83 35.64 -5.15
C ASP A 379 -3.81 35.49 -6.29
N SER A 380 -2.79 34.66 -6.12
CA SER A 380 -1.76 34.34 -7.11
C SER A 380 -1.98 32.97 -7.79
N TYR A 381 -3.17 32.39 -7.62
CA TYR A 381 -3.53 31.08 -8.18
C TYR A 381 -2.65 29.93 -7.69
N HIS A 382 -2.02 30.07 -6.52
CA HIS A 382 -1.40 28.94 -5.85
C HIS A 382 -2.47 28.04 -5.24
N VAL A 383 -2.27 26.73 -5.34
CA VAL A 383 -3.12 25.75 -4.69
C VAL A 383 -2.84 25.78 -3.18
N VAL A 384 -3.80 26.24 -2.39
CA VAL A 384 -3.69 26.35 -0.93
C VAL A 384 -4.69 25.44 -0.24
N ALA A 385 -4.24 24.73 0.80
CA ALA A 385 -5.11 23.85 1.58
C ALA A 385 -6.00 24.68 2.51
N ALA A 386 -7.29 24.34 2.59
CA ALA A 386 -8.25 25.01 3.46
C ALA A 386 -7.91 24.86 4.96
N ARG A 387 -7.08 23.87 5.32
CA ARG A 387 -6.64 23.64 6.71
C ARG A 387 -5.19 23.13 6.77
N PRO A 388 -4.45 23.45 7.85
CA PRO A 388 -3.16 22.82 8.11
C PRO A 388 -3.34 21.33 8.46
N GLY A 389 -2.48 20.47 7.93
CA GLY A 389 -2.49 19.03 8.21
C GLY A 389 -2.26 18.20 6.95
N PRO A 390 -2.30 16.86 7.07
CA PRO A 390 -2.17 15.98 5.92
C PRO A 390 -3.36 16.11 4.96
N GLU A 391 -3.08 15.91 3.68
CA GLU A 391 -4.08 15.81 2.61
C GLU A 391 -4.98 14.58 2.84
N PRO A 392 -6.28 14.65 2.50
CA PRO A 392 -7.18 13.51 2.70
C PRO A 392 -6.77 12.34 1.81
N TYR A 393 -6.77 11.13 2.38
CA TYR A 393 -6.49 9.90 1.61
C TYR A 393 -7.70 9.49 0.78
N VAL A 394 -7.54 9.30 -0.52
CA VAL A 394 -8.63 8.90 -1.44
C VAL A 394 -8.29 7.57 -2.13
N ASP A 395 -9.23 6.63 -2.06
CA ASP A 395 -9.15 5.31 -2.69
C ASP A 395 -10.48 5.01 -3.41
N LEU A 396 -10.54 5.32 -4.71
CA LEU A 396 -11.69 5.04 -5.56
C LEU A 396 -11.51 3.71 -6.30
N ASP A 397 -12.57 2.92 -6.38
CA ASP A 397 -12.57 1.67 -7.14
C ASP A 397 -12.32 1.88 -8.64
N SER A 398 -12.04 0.79 -9.34
CA SER A 398 -11.74 0.69 -10.77
C SER A 398 -12.73 1.43 -11.70
N ALA A 399 -13.99 1.56 -11.30
CA ALA A 399 -15.02 2.31 -12.03
C ALA A 399 -14.71 3.81 -12.21
N TYR A 400 -13.87 4.37 -11.34
CA TYR A 400 -13.45 5.78 -11.33
C TYR A 400 -12.07 5.99 -11.95
N ARG A 401 -11.38 4.93 -12.37
CA ARG A 401 -9.98 4.97 -12.82
C ARG A 401 -9.76 5.94 -13.98
N PHE A 402 -10.72 6.02 -14.89
CA PHE A 402 -10.65 6.86 -16.09
C PHE A 402 -11.55 8.08 -15.95
N VAL A 403 -11.12 9.22 -16.50
CA VAL A 403 -11.82 10.52 -16.44
C VAL A 403 -13.28 10.41 -16.88
N PRO A 404 -13.65 9.79 -18.01
CA PRO A 404 -15.07 9.66 -18.38
C PRO A 404 -15.90 8.94 -17.32
N GLY A 405 -15.33 7.91 -16.69
CA GLY A 405 -15.97 7.19 -15.60
C GLY A 405 -16.12 8.06 -14.35
N PHE A 406 -15.06 8.77 -13.98
CA PHE A 406 -15.03 9.73 -12.88
C PHE A 406 -16.07 10.85 -13.07
N GLU A 407 -16.09 11.51 -14.22
CA GLU A 407 -17.03 12.61 -14.52
C GLU A 407 -18.48 12.15 -14.48
N ASN A 408 -18.78 10.96 -15.01
CA ASN A 408 -20.15 10.43 -14.98
C ASN A 408 -20.65 10.20 -13.54
N ARG A 409 -19.75 9.81 -12.62
CA ARG A 409 -20.08 9.52 -11.22
C ARG A 409 -20.12 10.77 -10.36
N PHE A 410 -19.37 11.81 -10.74
CA PHE A 410 -19.37 13.13 -10.12
C PHE A 410 -20.02 14.20 -11.01
N ARG A 411 -21.07 13.84 -11.76
CA ARG A 411 -21.78 14.70 -12.72
C ARG A 411 -22.33 16.03 -12.14
N HIS A 412 -22.40 16.13 -10.83
CA HIS A 412 -22.89 17.31 -10.10
C HIS A 412 -21.78 17.99 -9.26
N GLY A 413 -20.52 17.65 -9.51
CA GLY A 413 -19.36 18.05 -8.71
C GLY A 413 -18.86 16.92 -7.81
N VAL A 414 -17.59 17.02 -7.43
CA VAL A 414 -16.99 16.13 -6.42
C VAL A 414 -17.55 16.47 -5.04
N PRO A 415 -17.58 15.51 -4.08
CA PRO A 415 -18.01 15.82 -2.72
C PRO A 415 -17.08 16.86 -2.07
N SER A 416 -17.62 17.61 -1.12
CA SER A 416 -16.82 18.42 -0.19
C SER A 416 -15.91 17.52 0.62
N MET A 417 -14.64 17.90 0.71
CA MET A 417 -13.57 17.19 1.42
C MET A 417 -12.90 18.09 2.47
N ALA A 418 -13.36 19.33 2.68
CA ALA A 418 -12.79 20.27 3.65
C ALA A 418 -12.65 19.67 5.06
N GLU A 419 -13.63 18.86 5.48
CA GLU A 419 -13.63 18.15 6.77
C GLU A 419 -13.24 16.66 6.64
N CYS A 420 -12.92 16.15 5.46
CA CYS A 420 -12.60 14.74 5.22
C CYS A 420 -11.17 14.39 5.67
N THR A 421 -10.94 13.21 6.22
CA THR A 421 -9.60 12.64 6.49
C THR A 421 -9.28 11.48 5.58
N SER A 422 -10.26 10.65 5.23
CA SER A 422 -10.13 9.66 4.17
C SER A 422 -11.46 9.37 3.48
N LEU A 423 -11.41 9.01 2.20
CA LEU A 423 -12.56 8.57 1.41
C LEU A 423 -12.18 7.29 0.66
N ARG A 424 -12.83 6.18 1.00
CA ARG A 424 -12.75 4.92 0.27
C ARG A 424 -14.10 4.58 -0.35
N VAL A 425 -14.11 4.32 -1.64
CA VAL A 425 -15.32 3.96 -2.39
C VAL A 425 -15.12 2.57 -2.98
N ILE A 426 -15.98 1.63 -2.59
CA ILE A 426 -16.02 0.27 -3.10
C ILE A 426 -17.24 0.13 -4.02
N GLY A 427 -17.04 -0.42 -5.21
CA GLY A 427 -18.07 -0.60 -6.22
C GLY A 427 -18.30 0.65 -7.08
N ASP A 428 -19.55 0.84 -7.51
CA ASP A 428 -19.92 1.82 -8.53
C ASP A 428 -21.07 2.77 -8.12
N PRO A 429 -20.96 3.50 -6.99
CA PRO A 429 -21.97 4.50 -6.64
C PRO A 429 -21.91 5.72 -7.56
N VAL A 430 -23.05 6.37 -7.82
CA VAL A 430 -23.09 7.71 -8.40
C VAL A 430 -23.35 8.75 -7.29
N PHE A 431 -22.62 9.86 -7.30
CA PHE A 431 -22.76 10.91 -6.30
C PHE A 431 -23.84 11.93 -6.69
N GLY A 432 -24.66 12.29 -5.70
CA GLY A 432 -25.60 13.39 -5.78
C GLY A 432 -24.92 14.75 -5.72
N LYS A 433 -25.73 15.79 -5.84
CA LYS A 433 -25.28 17.18 -5.70
C LYS A 433 -24.96 17.52 -4.24
N ASP A 434 -24.00 18.41 -3.98
CA ASP A 434 -23.75 19.00 -2.65
C ASP A 434 -23.46 17.96 -1.53
N VAL A 435 -22.87 16.81 -1.91
CA VAL A 435 -22.44 15.77 -0.95
C VAL A 435 -21.24 16.25 -0.15
N ARG A 436 -21.18 15.93 1.15
CA ARG A 436 -20.08 16.29 2.04
C ARG A 436 -19.48 15.06 2.70
N CYS A 437 -18.18 14.85 2.52
CA CYS A 437 -17.40 13.82 3.18
C CYS A 437 -16.69 14.41 4.40
N VAL A 438 -16.80 13.71 5.53
CA VAL A 438 -16.39 14.22 6.83
C VAL A 438 -15.68 13.11 7.59
N GLY A 439 -14.45 13.35 8.07
CA GLY A 439 -13.64 12.33 8.74
C GLY A 439 -13.29 11.16 7.83
N ASP A 440 -13.28 9.94 8.38
CA ASP A 440 -12.96 8.72 7.65
C ASP A 440 -14.25 8.13 7.05
N VAL A 441 -14.33 8.15 5.71
CA VAL A 441 -15.52 7.75 4.94
C VAL A 441 -15.24 6.44 4.20
N LEU A 442 -16.06 5.42 4.45
CA LEU A 442 -16.14 4.21 3.65
C LEU A 442 -17.53 4.10 3.02
N ILE A 443 -17.58 4.04 1.69
CA ILE A 443 -18.79 3.75 0.93
C ILE A 443 -18.65 2.34 0.37
N ASP A 444 -19.56 1.45 0.76
CA ASP A 444 -19.62 0.06 0.32
C ASP A 444 -21.10 -0.36 0.15
N GLY A 445 -21.41 -1.05 -0.95
CA GLY A 445 -22.74 -1.60 -1.24
C GLY A 445 -23.82 -0.61 -1.67
N LEU A 446 -23.49 0.67 -1.90
CA LEU A 446 -24.45 1.67 -2.38
C LEU A 446 -24.34 1.87 -3.90
N ALA A 447 -25.49 1.92 -4.58
CA ALA A 447 -25.56 2.28 -6.00
C ALA A 447 -25.61 3.80 -6.24
N ARG A 448 -26.07 4.59 -5.24
CA ARG A 448 -26.19 6.04 -5.35
C ARG A 448 -26.12 6.73 -3.99
N ILE A 449 -25.42 7.86 -3.95
CA ILE A 449 -25.43 8.81 -2.83
C ILE A 449 -26.44 9.92 -3.15
N GLN A 450 -27.27 10.28 -2.18
CA GLN A 450 -28.32 11.29 -2.35
C GLN A 450 -27.76 12.72 -2.31
N ASP A 451 -28.50 13.66 -2.90
CA ASP A 451 -28.16 15.08 -2.86
C ASP A 451 -28.11 15.59 -1.40
N GLY A 452 -27.13 16.43 -1.08
CA GLY A 452 -26.94 17.03 0.24
C GLY A 452 -26.48 16.05 1.33
N ALA A 453 -26.19 14.79 0.99
CA ALA A 453 -25.77 13.79 1.96
C ALA A 453 -24.48 14.20 2.67
N VAL A 454 -24.45 14.05 4.00
CA VAL A 454 -23.23 14.14 4.80
C VAL A 454 -22.82 12.72 5.15
N ILE A 455 -21.65 12.30 4.68
CA ILE A 455 -21.14 10.94 4.85
C ILE A 455 -19.89 10.99 5.72
N GLY A 456 -19.86 10.16 6.76
CA GLY A 456 -18.80 10.09 7.76
C GLY A 456 -19.05 10.97 8.98
N GLU A 457 -18.06 11.03 9.87
CA GLU A 457 -18.14 11.68 11.17
C GLU A 457 -17.17 12.87 11.24
N ARG A 458 -17.60 14.00 11.84
CA ARG A 458 -16.73 15.18 12.04
C ARG A 458 -15.42 14.81 12.73
N PRO A 459 -14.24 15.15 12.15
CA PRO A 459 -13.02 15.18 12.94
C PRO A 459 -13.23 16.22 14.04
N ARG A 460 -13.37 15.76 15.28
CA ARG A 460 -13.53 16.69 16.40
C ARG A 460 -12.23 17.49 16.57
N PRO A 461 -12.31 18.83 16.74
CA PRO A 461 -11.12 19.62 17.08
C PRO A 461 -10.53 19.08 18.39
N PRO A 462 -9.19 19.04 18.53
CA PRO A 462 -8.57 18.60 19.77
C PRO A 462 -8.98 19.55 20.90
N ARG A 463 -9.92 19.12 21.74
CA ARG A 463 -10.25 19.81 22.99
C ARG A 463 -9.36 19.21 24.07
N HIS A 464 -8.49 20.06 24.61
CA HIS A 464 -7.31 19.78 25.46
C HIS A 464 -6.12 19.23 24.67
N ARG A 465 -5.07 20.06 24.51
CA ARG A 465 -3.77 19.70 23.88
C ARG A 465 -3.08 18.47 24.52
N ASP A 466 -3.59 17.97 25.65
CA ASP A 466 -2.97 16.92 26.47
C ASP A 466 -3.78 15.60 26.55
N ILE A 467 -4.85 15.42 25.76
CA ILE A 467 -5.69 14.20 25.82
C ILE A 467 -5.90 13.63 24.40
N ARG A 468 -5.48 12.38 24.18
CA ARG A 468 -5.72 11.62 22.93
C ARG A 468 -7.14 11.03 22.93
N SER A 469 -7.80 10.97 21.79
CA SER A 469 -9.00 10.14 21.63
C SER A 469 -8.65 8.64 21.66
N VAL A 470 -9.65 7.79 21.92
CA VAL A 470 -9.49 6.32 21.86
C VAL A 470 -8.91 5.88 20.51
N ASP A 471 -9.45 6.40 19.42
CA ASP A 471 -9.04 6.03 18.07
C ASP A 471 -7.65 6.57 17.70
N GLN A 472 -7.23 7.74 18.22
CA GLN A 472 -5.86 8.22 18.05
C GLN A 472 -4.86 7.34 18.80
N HIS A 473 -5.15 6.97 20.05
CA HIS A 473 -4.25 6.13 20.83
C HIS A 473 -4.11 4.73 20.22
N LEU A 474 -5.24 4.12 19.83
CA LEU A 474 -5.24 2.83 19.16
C LEU A 474 -4.48 2.87 17.82
N ARG A 475 -4.66 3.92 17.00
CA ARG A 475 -3.89 4.08 15.75
C ARG A 475 -2.39 4.21 16.00
N ALA A 476 -1.99 4.95 17.04
CA ALA A 476 -0.58 5.08 17.41
C ALA A 476 0.04 3.72 17.79
N ILE A 477 -0.69 2.91 18.58
CA ILE A 477 -0.26 1.54 18.94
C ILE A 477 -0.14 0.67 17.70
N LEU A 478 -1.21 0.54 16.91
CA LEU A 478 -1.24 -0.36 15.74
C LEU A 478 -0.26 0.05 14.63
N GLY A 479 0.02 1.35 14.50
CA GLY A 479 0.99 1.90 13.56
C GLY A 479 2.45 1.61 13.94
N ALA A 480 2.73 1.42 15.23
CA ALA A 480 4.06 1.11 15.74
C ALA A 480 4.42 -0.38 15.68
N LEU A 481 3.42 -1.27 15.59
CA LEU A 481 3.62 -2.73 15.66
C LEU A 481 3.88 -3.34 14.28
N GLN A 482 4.83 -4.27 14.25
CA GLN A 482 5.08 -5.16 13.11
C GLN A 482 4.58 -6.57 13.44
N PRO A 483 4.06 -7.34 12.47
CA PRO A 483 3.65 -8.71 12.71
C PRO A 483 4.80 -9.55 13.29
N ALA A 484 4.44 -10.51 14.13
CA ALA A 484 5.38 -11.48 14.67
C ALA A 484 6.10 -12.23 13.54
N PRO A 485 7.35 -12.64 13.75
CA PRO A 485 8.12 -13.40 12.78
C PRO A 485 7.38 -14.68 12.39
N THR A 486 7.71 -15.19 11.20
CA THR A 486 7.15 -16.43 10.70
C THR A 486 7.97 -17.62 11.18
N VAL A 487 7.31 -18.69 11.59
CA VAL A 487 7.93 -19.92 12.08
C VAL A 487 7.29 -21.13 11.38
N SER A 488 8.08 -22.18 11.13
CA SER A 488 7.55 -23.47 10.68
C SER A 488 7.15 -24.29 11.90
N LEU A 489 5.88 -24.69 11.98
CA LEU A 489 5.36 -25.49 13.09
C LEU A 489 4.73 -26.79 12.57
N PRO A 490 4.80 -27.88 13.36
CA PRO A 490 3.99 -29.07 13.11
C PRO A 490 2.51 -28.70 12.98
N LEU A 491 1.77 -29.40 12.12
CA LEU A 491 0.33 -29.12 11.93
C LEU A 491 -0.48 -29.17 13.24
N THR A 492 -0.05 -29.98 14.20
CA THR A 492 -0.66 -30.12 15.53
C THR A 492 -0.51 -28.88 16.42
N GLU A 493 0.44 -28.00 16.12
CA GLU A 493 0.73 -26.77 16.88
C GLU A 493 0.27 -25.50 16.13
N ALA A 494 -0.15 -25.65 14.87
CA ALA A 494 -0.48 -24.55 13.99
C ALA A 494 -1.93 -24.04 14.12
N MET A 495 -2.79 -24.75 14.87
CA MET A 495 -4.21 -24.42 15.02
C MET A 495 -4.42 -23.00 15.55
N GLY A 496 -5.27 -22.22 14.87
CA GLY A 496 -5.61 -20.84 15.22
C GLY A 496 -4.57 -19.79 14.80
N LEU A 497 -3.47 -20.20 14.17
CA LEU A 497 -2.44 -19.29 13.63
C LEU A 497 -2.70 -18.94 12.17
N VAL A 498 -2.13 -17.83 11.72
CA VAL A 498 -2.30 -17.33 10.34
C VAL A 498 -1.19 -17.87 9.44
N VAL A 499 -1.58 -18.43 8.29
CA VAL A 499 -0.66 -18.95 7.28
C VAL A 499 0.18 -17.82 6.70
N ALA A 500 1.50 -17.99 6.71
CA ALA A 500 2.43 -16.94 6.27
C ALA A 500 2.64 -16.89 4.75
N ARG A 501 2.47 -18.03 4.07
CA ARG A 501 2.72 -18.20 2.62
C ARG A 501 1.73 -19.18 2.03
N ASP A 502 1.38 -18.98 0.76
CA ASP A 502 0.56 -19.90 -0.01
C ASP A 502 1.09 -21.33 0.09
N VAL A 503 0.25 -22.26 0.56
CA VAL A 503 0.59 -23.66 0.64
C VAL A 503 -0.03 -24.40 -0.53
N ARG A 504 0.83 -25.03 -1.33
CA ARG A 504 0.43 -25.81 -2.51
C ARG A 504 0.55 -27.30 -2.25
N SER A 505 -0.29 -28.10 -2.89
CA SER A 505 -0.22 -29.56 -2.74
C SER A 505 1.10 -30.12 -3.27
N ARG A 506 1.75 -31.02 -2.53
CA ARG A 506 2.97 -31.72 -2.96
C ARG A 506 2.66 -32.95 -3.82
N LEU A 507 1.42 -33.43 -3.76
CA LEU A 507 0.97 -34.69 -4.34
C LEU A 507 -0.39 -34.50 -5.02
N ASP A 508 -0.78 -35.45 -5.86
CA ASP A 508 -2.16 -35.57 -6.31
C ASP A 508 -3.02 -36.26 -5.24
N LEU A 509 -4.29 -35.88 -5.12
CA LEU A 509 -5.29 -36.52 -4.28
C LEU A 509 -6.49 -36.96 -5.13
N PRO A 510 -6.76 -38.29 -5.24
CA PRO A 510 -5.88 -39.38 -4.83
C PRO A 510 -4.56 -39.41 -5.62
N GLY A 511 -3.52 -40.05 -5.06
CA GLY A 511 -2.16 -40.10 -5.66
C GLY A 511 -2.01 -41.05 -6.85
N PHE A 512 -3.02 -41.89 -7.08
CA PHE A 512 -3.13 -42.87 -8.16
C PHE A 512 -4.61 -43.11 -8.46
N ASP A 513 -4.90 -43.66 -9.63
CA ASP A 513 -6.27 -44.10 -9.97
C ASP A 513 -6.67 -45.20 -8.99
N ASN A 514 -7.77 -45.00 -8.25
CA ASN A 514 -8.22 -45.96 -7.24
C ASN A 514 -9.69 -46.31 -7.36
N SER A 515 -10.08 -47.42 -6.73
CA SER A 515 -11.48 -47.84 -6.73
C SER A 515 -12.33 -47.00 -5.79
N SER A 516 -13.50 -46.54 -6.23
CA SER A 516 -14.50 -45.92 -5.36
C SER A 516 -15.46 -46.91 -4.70
N MET A 517 -15.36 -48.20 -5.05
CA MET A 517 -16.24 -49.28 -4.61
C MET A 517 -15.48 -50.59 -4.36
N ASP A 518 -16.04 -51.49 -3.56
CA ASP A 518 -15.55 -52.88 -3.46
C ASP A 518 -16.04 -53.70 -4.67
N GLY A 519 -15.17 -54.50 -5.27
CA GLY A 519 -15.53 -55.22 -6.48
C GLY A 519 -14.37 -55.88 -7.22
N TYR A 520 -14.39 -55.78 -8.54
CA TYR A 520 -13.41 -56.39 -9.43
C TYR A 520 -12.94 -55.39 -10.49
N ALA A 521 -11.63 -55.13 -10.54
CA ALA A 521 -10.99 -54.35 -11.58
C ALA A 521 -10.94 -55.17 -12.87
N VAL A 522 -11.46 -54.59 -13.96
CA VAL A 522 -11.69 -55.25 -15.25
C VAL A 522 -11.32 -54.33 -16.41
N GLN A 523 -11.20 -54.90 -17.60
CA GLN A 523 -11.38 -54.16 -18.85
C GLN A 523 -12.87 -54.11 -19.18
N ALA A 524 -13.44 -52.91 -19.34
CA ALA A 524 -14.86 -52.73 -19.63
C ALA A 524 -15.34 -53.55 -20.84
N ASP A 525 -14.50 -53.67 -21.87
CA ASP A 525 -14.78 -54.45 -23.09
C ASP A 525 -14.93 -55.96 -22.82
N SER A 526 -14.29 -56.48 -21.76
CA SER A 526 -14.44 -57.88 -21.33
C SER A 526 -15.86 -58.18 -20.82
N LEU A 527 -16.68 -57.17 -20.56
CA LEU A 527 -18.08 -57.31 -20.13
C LEU A 527 -19.10 -57.03 -21.25
N SER A 528 -18.66 -56.86 -22.50
CA SER A 528 -19.52 -56.57 -23.66
C SER A 528 -20.64 -57.60 -23.89
N GLY A 529 -20.40 -58.87 -23.55
CA GLY A 529 -21.38 -59.96 -23.65
C GLY A 529 -22.44 -60.01 -22.55
N VAL A 530 -22.33 -59.18 -21.49
CA VAL A 530 -23.30 -59.16 -20.39
C VAL A 530 -24.65 -58.60 -20.87
N GLY A 531 -25.74 -59.29 -20.52
CA GLY A 531 -27.12 -58.94 -20.90
C GLY A 531 -27.87 -60.11 -21.53
N GLU A 532 -27.20 -60.93 -22.35
CA GLU A 532 -27.76 -62.19 -22.86
C GLU A 532 -27.56 -63.35 -21.88
N ARG A 533 -26.39 -63.40 -21.23
CA ARG A 533 -26.00 -64.31 -20.14
C ARG A 533 -24.94 -63.63 -19.26
N PRO A 534 -24.69 -64.11 -18.02
CA PRO A 534 -23.54 -63.66 -17.23
C PRO A 534 -22.21 -63.96 -17.93
N VAL A 535 -21.21 -63.10 -17.74
CA VAL A 535 -19.85 -63.29 -18.25
C VAL A 535 -18.95 -63.76 -17.12
N ARG A 536 -18.06 -64.73 -17.37
CA ARG A 536 -17.10 -65.21 -16.37
C ARG A 536 -15.70 -64.70 -16.68
N LEU A 537 -15.09 -64.02 -15.72
CA LEU A 537 -13.72 -63.51 -15.83
C LEU A 537 -12.80 -64.29 -14.89
N ARG A 538 -11.57 -64.56 -15.33
CA ARG A 538 -10.57 -65.27 -14.53
C ARG A 538 -9.94 -64.33 -13.51
N LEU A 539 -9.97 -64.72 -12.23
CA LEU A 539 -9.30 -63.97 -11.17
C LEU A 539 -7.80 -64.22 -11.22
N VAL A 540 -7.03 -63.15 -11.39
CA VAL A 540 -5.55 -63.20 -11.49
C VAL A 540 -4.84 -62.61 -10.28
N GLY A 541 -5.60 -62.06 -9.32
CA GLY A 541 -5.08 -61.58 -8.04
C GLY A 541 -6.12 -60.80 -7.23
N GLU A 542 -5.67 -60.24 -6.12
CA GLU A 542 -6.45 -59.36 -5.23
C GLU A 542 -5.58 -58.16 -4.81
N VAL A 543 -6.17 -56.96 -4.76
CA VAL A 543 -5.54 -55.73 -4.25
C VAL A 543 -6.39 -55.15 -3.13
N ALA A 544 -5.84 -55.14 -1.93
CA ALA A 544 -6.41 -54.47 -0.76
C ALA A 544 -6.02 -52.98 -0.73
N ALA A 545 -6.70 -52.16 0.08
CA ALA A 545 -6.32 -50.78 0.29
C ALA A 545 -4.88 -50.69 0.84
N GLY A 546 -4.02 -49.88 0.19
CA GLY A 546 -2.59 -49.79 0.50
C GLY A 546 -1.71 -50.85 -0.17
N GLY A 547 -2.28 -51.78 -0.95
CA GLY A 547 -1.52 -52.72 -1.79
C GLY A 547 -1.06 -52.10 -3.11
N ASP A 548 0.05 -52.62 -3.65
CA ASP A 548 0.60 -52.22 -4.96
C ASP A 548 -0.23 -52.86 -6.09
N GLY A 549 -1.13 -52.08 -6.68
CA GLY A 549 -1.97 -52.53 -7.78
C GLY A 549 -1.17 -52.80 -9.06
N LYS A 550 -0.05 -52.10 -9.27
CA LYS A 550 0.80 -52.22 -10.46
C LYS A 550 1.56 -53.54 -10.54
N ALA A 551 1.70 -54.25 -9.42
CA ALA A 551 2.24 -55.60 -9.40
C ALA A 551 1.36 -56.63 -10.15
N LEU A 552 0.10 -56.28 -10.43
CA LEU A 552 -0.86 -57.12 -11.13
C LEU A 552 -1.28 -56.48 -12.46
N ARG A 553 -1.59 -57.33 -13.44
CA ARG A 553 -2.09 -56.93 -14.75
C ARG A 553 -3.43 -57.60 -15.03
N VAL A 554 -4.37 -56.84 -15.56
CA VAL A 554 -5.67 -57.32 -16.05
C VAL A 554 -5.64 -57.31 -17.57
N GLY A 555 -5.65 -58.51 -18.17
CA GLY A 555 -5.85 -58.71 -19.61
C GLY A 555 -7.32 -58.97 -19.98
N PRO A 556 -7.59 -59.17 -21.29
CA PRO A 556 -8.93 -59.52 -21.77
C PRO A 556 -9.44 -60.83 -21.13
N GLY A 557 -10.66 -60.81 -20.59
CA GLY A 557 -11.26 -61.98 -19.92
C GLY A 557 -10.74 -62.22 -18.49
N GLU A 558 -9.95 -61.32 -17.94
CA GLU A 558 -9.37 -61.39 -16.59
C GLU A 558 -9.98 -60.32 -15.68
N ALA A 559 -9.87 -60.55 -14.37
CA ALA A 559 -10.28 -59.63 -13.34
C ALA A 559 -9.34 -59.72 -12.13
N VAL A 560 -9.19 -58.62 -11.41
CA VAL A 560 -8.52 -58.57 -10.11
C VAL A 560 -9.52 -58.13 -9.07
N ARG A 561 -9.66 -58.87 -7.97
CA ARG A 561 -10.53 -58.45 -6.87
C ARG A 561 -9.94 -57.21 -6.22
N ILE A 562 -10.72 -56.16 -6.01
CA ILE A 562 -10.23 -54.85 -5.58
C ILE A 562 -11.14 -54.27 -4.48
N MET A 563 -10.52 -53.71 -3.44
CA MET A 563 -11.23 -53.03 -2.35
C MET A 563 -11.27 -51.51 -2.59
N THR A 564 -12.21 -50.83 -1.94
CA THR A 564 -12.36 -49.38 -1.99
C THR A 564 -11.07 -48.69 -1.55
N GLY A 565 -10.59 -47.74 -2.37
CA GLY A 565 -9.35 -47.00 -2.16
C GLY A 565 -8.07 -47.71 -2.63
N ALA A 566 -8.14 -48.96 -3.09
CA ALA A 566 -6.99 -49.68 -3.64
C ALA A 566 -6.60 -49.16 -5.04
N GLU A 567 -5.30 -49.20 -5.35
CA GLU A 567 -4.76 -48.77 -6.64
C GLU A 567 -5.23 -49.67 -7.78
N LEU A 568 -5.60 -49.07 -8.91
CA LEU A 568 -6.08 -49.79 -10.07
C LEU A 568 -4.94 -50.58 -10.76
N PRO A 569 -5.09 -51.90 -10.98
CA PRO A 569 -4.10 -52.73 -11.66
C PRO A 569 -3.80 -52.30 -13.09
N GLU A 570 -2.62 -52.69 -13.59
CA GLU A 570 -2.25 -52.37 -14.97
C GLU A 570 -3.21 -53.03 -15.96
N GLY A 571 -3.72 -52.27 -16.94
CA GLY A 571 -4.62 -52.78 -17.97
C GLY A 571 -6.09 -52.84 -17.58
N ALA A 572 -6.45 -52.60 -16.31
CA ALA A 572 -7.85 -52.36 -15.92
C ALA A 572 -8.26 -50.92 -16.23
N ASP A 573 -9.52 -50.71 -16.61
CA ASP A 573 -10.06 -49.39 -16.93
C ASP A 573 -11.45 -49.12 -16.34
N ALA A 574 -12.01 -50.07 -15.57
CA ALA A 574 -13.24 -49.93 -14.81
C ALA A 574 -13.26 -50.90 -13.62
N VAL A 575 -14.17 -50.67 -12.67
CA VAL A 575 -14.48 -51.61 -11.59
C VAL A 575 -15.94 -52.04 -11.73
N ILE A 576 -16.23 -53.34 -11.59
CA ILE A 576 -17.59 -53.86 -11.41
C ILE A 576 -17.81 -54.10 -9.92
N ALA A 577 -18.91 -53.56 -9.39
CA ALA A 577 -19.25 -53.65 -7.97
C ALA A 577 -19.52 -55.11 -7.56
N VAL A 578 -19.19 -55.48 -6.32
CA VAL A 578 -19.37 -56.85 -5.83
C VAL A 578 -20.83 -57.31 -5.88
N GLU A 579 -21.78 -56.40 -5.73
CA GLU A 579 -23.23 -56.66 -5.81
C GLU A 579 -23.66 -57.13 -7.21
N ASP A 580 -22.94 -56.70 -8.24
CA ASP A 580 -23.15 -57.07 -9.62
C ASP A 580 -22.42 -58.36 -10.01
N THR A 581 -21.82 -59.08 -9.05
CA THR A 581 -21.12 -60.36 -9.26
C THR A 581 -21.51 -61.44 -8.24
N ASP A 582 -21.10 -62.68 -8.47
CA ASP A 582 -21.26 -63.77 -7.50
C ASP A 582 -20.33 -63.70 -6.28
N GLY A 583 -19.48 -62.68 -6.18
CA GLY A 583 -18.60 -62.46 -5.02
C GLY A 583 -17.45 -63.47 -4.89
N ALA A 584 -17.06 -64.13 -5.99
CA ALA A 584 -15.99 -65.13 -5.99
C ALA A 584 -14.66 -64.58 -5.43
N ALA A 585 -14.04 -65.31 -4.50
CA ALA A 585 -12.73 -64.95 -3.92
C ALA A 585 -11.53 -65.50 -4.71
N ALA A 586 -11.73 -66.54 -5.54
CA ALA A 586 -10.68 -67.15 -6.36
C ALA A 586 -11.29 -67.88 -7.57
N GLY A 587 -10.47 -68.18 -8.57
CA GLY A 587 -10.90 -68.91 -9.77
C GLY A 587 -11.53 -68.01 -10.82
N GLN A 588 -12.87 -68.05 -10.94
CA GLN A 588 -13.62 -67.20 -11.89
C GLN A 588 -14.71 -66.45 -11.14
N VAL A 589 -14.92 -65.18 -11.51
CA VAL A 589 -16.03 -64.36 -11.04
C VAL A 589 -17.11 -64.29 -12.11
N GLU A 590 -18.36 -64.47 -11.72
CA GLU A 590 -19.51 -64.32 -12.59
C GLU A 590 -20.06 -62.89 -12.52
N CYS A 591 -19.93 -62.13 -13.61
CA CYS A 591 -20.35 -60.75 -13.74
C CYS A 591 -21.75 -60.66 -14.39
N ARG A 592 -22.67 -59.95 -13.73
CA ARG A 592 -24.08 -59.82 -14.14
C ARG A 592 -24.46 -58.44 -14.66
N ALA A 593 -23.58 -57.44 -14.53
CA ALA A 593 -23.78 -56.10 -15.08
C ALA A 593 -22.66 -55.67 -16.04
N LYS A 594 -22.99 -54.71 -16.92
CA LYS A 594 -22.02 -53.98 -17.74
C LYS A 594 -21.50 -52.78 -16.96
N VAL A 595 -20.24 -52.43 -17.21
CA VAL A 595 -19.64 -51.17 -16.73
C VAL A 595 -19.08 -50.39 -17.90
N ARG A 596 -19.08 -49.07 -17.76
CA ARG A 596 -18.41 -48.17 -18.70
C ARG A 596 -16.96 -47.97 -18.27
N ARG A 597 -16.09 -47.66 -19.23
CA ARG A 597 -14.73 -47.20 -18.94
C ARG A 597 -14.75 -46.03 -17.96
N GLY A 598 -13.90 -46.08 -16.94
CA GLY A 598 -13.82 -45.13 -15.83
C GLY A 598 -14.89 -45.30 -14.75
N GLN A 599 -15.84 -46.23 -14.90
CA GLN A 599 -16.88 -46.43 -13.89
C GLN A 599 -16.30 -46.97 -12.58
N TYR A 600 -16.69 -46.32 -11.48
CA TYR A 600 -16.19 -46.57 -10.13
C TYR A 600 -14.66 -46.44 -9.96
N VAL A 601 -14.02 -45.68 -10.85
CA VAL A 601 -12.60 -45.28 -10.74
C VAL A 601 -12.55 -43.81 -10.36
N ARG A 602 -11.81 -43.46 -9.31
CA ARG A 602 -11.43 -42.09 -8.98
C ARG A 602 -10.08 -41.80 -9.64
N PRO A 603 -10.02 -40.93 -10.64
CA PRO A 603 -8.76 -40.59 -11.29
C PRO A 603 -7.79 -39.95 -10.30
N ARG A 604 -6.49 -40.17 -10.54
CA ARG A 604 -5.42 -39.44 -9.88
C ARG A 604 -5.64 -37.93 -9.99
N GLY A 605 -5.58 -37.23 -8.85
CA GLY A 605 -5.71 -35.78 -8.77
C GLY A 605 -7.11 -35.25 -9.08
N GLU A 606 -8.15 -36.07 -8.93
CA GLU A 606 -9.56 -35.65 -9.08
C GLU A 606 -9.97 -34.58 -8.06
N ASP A 607 -9.53 -34.70 -6.80
CA ASP A 607 -9.84 -33.74 -5.72
C ASP A 607 -8.84 -32.58 -5.73
N VAL A 608 -7.55 -32.90 -5.63
CA VAL A 608 -6.47 -31.90 -5.62
C VAL A 608 -5.34 -32.35 -6.54
N ARG A 609 -4.94 -31.50 -7.48
CA ARG A 609 -3.75 -31.76 -8.30
C ARG A 609 -2.49 -31.24 -7.62
N GLN A 610 -1.37 -31.93 -7.83
CA GLN A 610 -0.06 -31.46 -7.43
C GLN A 610 0.17 -30.02 -7.92
N GLY A 611 0.68 -29.15 -7.04
CA GLY A 611 0.91 -27.73 -7.32
C GLY A 611 -0.31 -26.82 -7.14
N SER A 612 -1.52 -27.37 -6.96
CA SER A 612 -2.72 -26.57 -6.67
C SER A 612 -2.58 -25.85 -5.33
N LEU A 613 -3.08 -24.61 -5.25
CA LEU A 613 -3.15 -23.87 -3.99
C LEU A 613 -4.22 -24.51 -3.09
N VAL A 614 -3.84 -24.94 -1.88
CA VAL A 614 -4.76 -25.60 -0.93
C VAL A 614 -5.11 -24.73 0.27
N VAL A 615 -4.16 -23.91 0.73
CA VAL A 615 -4.39 -22.92 1.78
C VAL A 615 -3.67 -21.62 1.40
N PRO A 616 -4.39 -20.51 1.17
CA PRO A 616 -3.77 -19.24 0.81
C PRO A 616 -3.07 -18.60 2.02
N ALA A 617 -2.06 -17.77 1.74
CA ALA A 617 -1.46 -16.91 2.76
C ALA A 617 -2.51 -15.96 3.35
N GLY A 618 -2.46 -15.75 4.67
CA GLY A 618 -3.39 -14.89 5.40
C GLY A 618 -4.61 -15.62 5.99
N ASP A 619 -4.86 -16.87 5.62
CA ASP A 619 -5.93 -17.66 6.22
C ASP A 619 -5.57 -18.14 7.64
N VAL A 620 -6.58 -18.22 8.50
CA VAL A 620 -6.45 -18.81 9.84
C VAL A 620 -6.56 -20.33 9.73
N ILE A 621 -5.59 -21.05 10.28
CA ILE A 621 -5.58 -22.51 10.29
C ILE A 621 -6.69 -23.02 11.20
N GLY A 622 -7.64 -23.72 10.59
CA GLY A 622 -8.69 -24.48 11.28
C GLY A 622 -8.56 -25.99 11.06
N PRO A 623 -9.48 -26.79 11.63
CA PRO A 623 -9.47 -28.25 11.49
C PRO A 623 -9.44 -28.74 10.02
N ARG A 624 -10.17 -28.03 9.14
CA ARG A 624 -10.26 -28.32 7.71
C ARG A 624 -8.94 -28.07 6.99
N SER A 625 -8.27 -26.97 7.32
CA SER A 625 -6.96 -26.62 6.78
C SER A 625 -5.90 -27.66 7.19
N ILE A 626 -5.92 -28.09 8.45
CA ILE A 626 -5.03 -29.16 8.95
C ILE A 626 -5.25 -30.45 8.16
N ALA A 627 -6.50 -30.86 7.94
CA ALA A 627 -6.82 -32.08 7.21
C ALA A 627 -6.31 -32.06 5.77
N VAL A 628 -6.55 -30.97 5.02
CA VAL A 628 -6.09 -30.88 3.61
C VAL A 628 -4.57 -30.77 3.51
N LEU A 629 -3.91 -30.04 4.43
CA LEU A 629 -2.45 -29.95 4.47
C LEU A 629 -1.80 -31.32 4.71
N ALA A 630 -2.33 -32.08 5.67
CA ALA A 630 -1.86 -33.43 5.97
C ALA A 630 -2.05 -34.37 4.77
N ALA A 631 -3.24 -34.36 4.16
CA ALA A 631 -3.53 -35.17 2.97
C ALA A 631 -2.57 -34.83 1.82
N CYS A 632 -2.25 -33.55 1.62
CA CYS A 632 -1.34 -33.08 0.58
C CYS A 632 0.16 -33.30 0.87
N GLY A 633 0.51 -34.02 1.94
CA GLY A 633 1.89 -34.39 2.28
C GLY A 633 2.67 -33.33 3.06
N HIS A 634 2.00 -32.40 3.74
CA HIS A 634 2.64 -31.45 4.65
C HIS A 634 2.57 -31.96 6.09
N ALA A 635 3.73 -32.06 6.75
CA ALA A 635 3.83 -32.33 8.18
C ALA A 635 3.89 -31.06 9.04
N GLU A 636 4.27 -29.95 8.40
CA GLU A 636 4.49 -28.64 9.01
C GLU A 636 3.99 -27.54 8.06
N VAL A 637 3.78 -26.35 8.61
CA VAL A 637 3.31 -25.17 7.88
C VAL A 637 3.94 -23.90 8.43
N GLN A 638 4.31 -22.97 7.54
CA GLN A 638 4.80 -21.66 7.94
C GLN A 638 3.65 -20.74 8.35
N VAL A 639 3.72 -20.24 9.58
CA VAL A 639 2.69 -19.41 10.19
C VAL A 639 3.29 -18.20 10.89
N HIS A 640 2.47 -17.18 11.16
CA HIS A 640 2.84 -16.11 12.08
C HIS A 640 2.89 -16.65 13.51
N GLN A 641 4.02 -16.43 14.18
CA GLN A 641 4.25 -16.95 15.53
C GLN A 641 3.23 -16.39 16.52
N ARG A 642 2.86 -17.23 17.48
CA ARG A 642 2.08 -16.85 18.66
C ARG A 642 2.94 -15.99 19.59
N PRO A 643 2.59 -14.72 19.88
CA PRO A 643 3.37 -13.88 20.77
C PRO A 643 3.33 -14.43 22.19
N HIS A 644 4.48 -14.39 22.87
CA HIS A 644 4.59 -14.66 24.30
C HIS A 644 4.39 -13.38 25.13
N VAL A 645 3.34 -13.36 25.95
CA VAL A 645 2.96 -12.21 26.77
C VAL A 645 3.40 -12.41 28.22
N VAL A 646 4.19 -11.49 28.76
CA VAL A 646 4.52 -11.47 30.18
C VAL A 646 3.71 -10.39 30.89
N VAL A 647 2.99 -10.78 31.92
CA VAL A 647 2.20 -9.86 32.76
C VAL A 647 2.93 -9.61 34.07
N LEU A 648 3.18 -8.33 34.36
CA LEU A 648 3.79 -7.83 35.59
C LEU A 648 2.78 -6.93 36.30
N SER A 649 2.64 -7.06 37.62
CA SER A 649 1.90 -6.07 38.42
C SER A 649 2.79 -5.48 39.49
N THR A 650 2.53 -4.22 39.82
CA THR A 650 3.30 -3.42 40.79
C THR A 650 2.36 -2.80 41.81
N GLY A 651 2.67 -2.95 43.09
CA GLY A 651 1.97 -2.29 44.19
C GLY A 651 2.25 -2.97 45.52
N ALA A 652 2.69 -2.19 46.52
CA ALA A 652 2.96 -2.65 47.89
C ALA A 652 1.77 -3.40 48.53
N GLU A 653 0.56 -3.05 48.11
CA GLU A 653 -0.68 -3.64 48.60
C GLU A 653 -0.96 -5.03 48.02
N LEU A 654 -0.30 -5.42 46.92
CA LEU A 654 -0.67 -6.61 46.15
C LEU A 654 -0.05 -7.88 46.73
N VAL A 655 -0.88 -8.90 46.89
CA VAL A 655 -0.51 -10.24 47.34
C VAL A 655 -1.04 -11.28 46.36
N SER A 656 -0.28 -12.34 46.10
CA SER A 656 -0.69 -13.40 45.18
C SER A 656 -2.00 -14.06 45.65
N PRO A 657 -2.92 -14.42 44.74
CA PRO A 657 -4.13 -15.17 45.11
C PRO A 657 -3.79 -16.47 45.85
N GLY A 658 -4.45 -16.70 46.99
CA GLY A 658 -4.26 -17.88 47.84
C GLY A 658 -3.34 -17.69 49.05
N GLU A 659 -2.59 -16.59 49.10
CA GLU A 659 -1.79 -16.22 50.28
C GLU A 659 -2.61 -15.42 51.31
N PRO A 660 -2.29 -15.47 52.62
CA PRO A 660 -3.01 -14.67 53.62
C PRO A 660 -2.81 -13.16 53.44
N LEU A 661 -3.88 -12.37 53.50
CA LEU A 661 -3.79 -10.90 53.44
C LEU A 661 -3.39 -10.29 54.79
N GLY A 662 -2.38 -9.43 54.77
CA GLY A 662 -2.05 -8.51 55.85
C GLY A 662 -2.93 -7.25 55.84
N ARG A 663 -2.71 -6.38 56.83
CA ARG A 663 -3.46 -5.12 56.94
C ARG A 663 -3.09 -4.18 55.78
N GLY A 664 -4.10 -3.75 55.01
CA GLY A 664 -3.91 -2.84 53.88
C GLY A 664 -3.54 -3.54 52.57
N GLN A 665 -3.49 -4.88 52.55
CA GLN A 665 -3.20 -5.67 51.37
C GLN A 665 -4.47 -6.17 50.69
N ILE A 666 -4.39 -6.40 49.38
CA ILE A 666 -5.43 -6.96 48.52
C ILE A 666 -4.81 -8.00 47.58
N HIS A 667 -5.65 -8.87 47.01
CA HIS A 667 -5.17 -9.85 46.03
C HIS A 667 -4.96 -9.21 44.65
N ASP A 668 -3.87 -9.62 43.98
CA ASP A 668 -3.65 -9.28 42.58
C ASP A 668 -4.60 -10.05 41.67
N SER A 669 -5.72 -9.40 41.32
CA SER A 669 -6.69 -9.91 40.35
C SER A 669 -6.39 -9.49 38.91
N ASN A 670 -5.59 -8.44 38.70
CA ASN A 670 -5.33 -7.91 37.37
C ASN A 670 -4.39 -8.82 36.60
N SER A 671 -3.32 -9.31 37.23
CA SER A 671 -2.38 -10.21 36.55
C SER A 671 -3.08 -11.47 36.06
N SER A 672 -3.93 -12.08 36.91
CA SER A 672 -4.71 -13.26 36.53
C SER A 672 -5.69 -12.98 35.38
N MET A 673 -6.35 -11.83 35.40
CA MET A 673 -7.30 -11.43 34.36
C MET A 673 -6.60 -11.14 33.03
N LEU A 674 -5.52 -10.36 33.03
CA LEU A 674 -4.77 -9.99 31.83
C LEU A 674 -4.08 -11.22 31.19
N TRP A 675 -3.58 -12.13 32.03
CA TRP A 675 -3.09 -13.43 31.58
C TRP A 675 -4.19 -14.22 30.85
N ALA A 676 -5.37 -14.36 31.46
CA ALA A 676 -6.49 -15.09 30.87
C ALA A 676 -6.95 -14.46 29.55
N GLU A 677 -7.00 -13.12 29.49
CA GLU A 677 -7.34 -12.39 28.27
C GLU A 677 -6.32 -12.58 27.14
N ALA A 678 -5.02 -12.58 27.44
CA ALA A 678 -3.98 -12.88 26.46
C ALA A 678 -4.14 -14.30 25.87
N ILE A 679 -4.39 -15.29 26.72
CA ILE A 679 -4.69 -16.67 26.29
C ILE A 679 -5.96 -16.71 25.42
N ASN A 680 -7.02 -16.02 25.82
CA ASN A 680 -8.29 -15.95 25.08
C ASN A 680 -8.14 -15.33 23.67
N VAL A 681 -7.23 -14.37 23.51
CA VAL A 681 -6.90 -13.79 22.19
C VAL A 681 -6.15 -14.79 21.30
N GLY A 682 -5.52 -15.80 21.89
CA GLY A 682 -4.72 -16.82 21.22
C GLY A 682 -3.22 -16.71 21.45
N ALA A 683 -2.74 -15.79 22.30
CA ALA A 683 -1.33 -15.68 22.68
C ALA A 683 -0.91 -16.79 23.67
N THR A 684 0.38 -16.93 23.95
CA THR A 684 0.83 -17.59 25.20
C THR A 684 1.06 -16.51 26.25
N ALA A 685 0.89 -16.84 27.52
CA ALA A 685 1.08 -15.86 28.58
C ALA A 685 1.63 -16.48 29.87
N GLU A 686 2.42 -15.70 30.60
CA GLU A 686 2.86 -16.00 31.96
C GLU A 686 2.68 -14.80 32.89
N ILE A 687 2.54 -15.07 34.19
CA ILE A 687 2.48 -14.06 35.24
C ILE A 687 3.83 -14.05 35.95
N ARG A 688 4.44 -12.89 36.04
CA ARG A 688 5.62 -12.63 36.86
C ARG A 688 5.25 -11.62 37.92
N THR A 689 5.32 -12.01 39.19
CA THR A 689 5.05 -11.08 40.28
C THR A 689 6.27 -10.16 40.44
N ALA A 690 6.11 -8.86 40.24
CA ALA A 690 7.12 -7.89 40.63
C ALA A 690 6.84 -7.46 42.07
N VAL A 691 7.76 -7.74 42.98
CA VAL A 691 7.66 -7.31 44.39
C VAL A 691 8.79 -6.34 44.65
N GLY A 692 8.44 -5.05 44.61
CA GLY A 692 9.33 -3.92 44.88
C GLY A 692 8.66 -2.59 44.57
N ASP A 693 8.76 -1.61 45.48
CA ASP A 693 8.18 -0.25 45.35
C ASP A 693 9.20 0.77 44.84
N THR A 694 10.30 0.30 44.23
CA THR A 694 11.36 1.15 43.71
C THR A 694 11.49 1.01 42.20
N GLU A 695 11.93 2.08 41.53
CA GLU A 695 12.19 2.08 40.09
C GLU A 695 13.22 0.99 39.71
N ALA A 696 14.23 0.79 40.56
CA ALA A 696 15.29 -0.18 40.32
C ALA A 696 14.78 -1.63 40.33
N GLU A 697 13.87 -1.99 41.24
CA GLU A 697 13.30 -3.33 41.31
C GLU A 697 12.39 -3.62 40.11
N LEU A 698 11.61 -2.63 39.65
CA LEU A 698 10.80 -2.75 38.45
C LEU A 698 11.66 -2.93 37.20
N LEU A 699 12.70 -2.11 37.01
CA LEU A 699 13.60 -2.24 35.87
C LEU A 699 14.33 -3.60 35.86
N ALA A 700 14.78 -4.08 37.02
CA ALA A 700 15.39 -5.39 37.14
C ALA A 700 14.42 -6.53 36.78
N ALA A 701 13.14 -6.41 37.18
CA ALA A 701 12.11 -7.39 36.82
C ALA A 701 11.80 -7.37 35.31
N LEU A 702 11.83 -6.19 34.67
CA LEU A 702 11.63 -6.03 33.23
C LEU A 702 12.83 -6.61 32.43
N ASP A 703 14.05 -6.33 32.87
CA ASP A 703 15.28 -6.88 32.27
C ASP A 703 15.32 -8.40 32.32
N ALA A 704 14.78 -9.01 33.40
CA ALA A 704 14.71 -10.45 33.54
C ALA A 704 13.77 -11.12 32.52
N VAL A 705 12.79 -10.40 31.97
CA VAL A 705 11.75 -10.97 31.09
C VAL A 705 11.85 -10.50 29.65
N VAL A 706 12.50 -9.36 29.39
CA VAL A 706 12.62 -8.77 28.04
C VAL A 706 13.40 -9.66 27.07
N GLY A 707 14.19 -10.63 27.56
CA GLY A 707 14.85 -11.63 26.74
C GLY A 707 13.89 -12.66 26.11
N GLU A 708 12.80 -12.97 26.80
CA GLU A 708 11.90 -14.09 26.49
C GLU A 708 10.50 -13.62 26.05
N ALA A 709 10.08 -12.42 26.47
CA ALA A 709 8.78 -11.85 26.14
C ALA A 709 8.74 -11.29 24.71
N ASP A 710 7.59 -11.45 24.03
CA ASP A 710 7.25 -10.71 22.80
C ASP A 710 6.38 -9.49 23.10
N VAL A 711 5.67 -9.49 24.21
CA VAL A 711 4.89 -8.36 24.72
C VAL A 711 4.98 -8.35 26.24
N VAL A 712 5.16 -7.17 26.83
CA VAL A 712 5.07 -6.97 28.28
C VAL A 712 3.83 -6.16 28.60
N ILE A 713 3.05 -6.59 29.60
CA ILE A 713 1.92 -5.83 30.12
C ILE A 713 2.19 -5.54 31.59
N THR A 714 2.19 -4.26 31.97
CA THR A 714 2.21 -3.84 33.36
C THR A 714 0.83 -3.37 33.80
N SER A 715 0.48 -3.58 35.08
CA SER A 715 -0.75 -3.09 35.69
C SER A 715 -0.46 -2.44 37.04
N GLY A 716 -0.85 -1.16 37.18
CA GLY A 716 -0.56 -0.34 38.36
C GLY A 716 0.46 0.77 38.05
N GLY A 717 0.53 1.80 38.89
CA GLY A 717 1.59 2.82 38.80
C GLY A 717 1.63 3.71 37.54
N VAL A 718 0.47 3.96 36.88
CA VAL A 718 0.38 4.81 35.66
C VAL A 718 -0.45 6.10 35.82
N SER A 719 -0.78 6.51 37.04
CA SER A 719 -1.66 7.65 37.34
C SER A 719 -0.90 9.00 37.52
N MET A 720 -1.38 9.87 38.41
CA MET A 720 -0.81 11.20 38.70
C MET A 720 -0.31 11.32 40.16
N GLY A 721 -0.13 10.19 40.85
CA GLY A 721 0.29 10.16 42.26
C GLY A 721 1.80 10.37 42.41
N ALA A 722 2.25 10.84 43.58
CA ALA A 722 3.66 11.03 43.90
C ALA A 722 4.48 9.72 44.00
N TYR A 723 3.81 8.56 43.87
CA TYR A 723 4.37 7.21 44.03
C TYR A 723 4.18 6.35 42.77
N ASP A 724 4.11 6.99 41.59
CA ASP A 724 3.84 6.32 40.32
C ASP A 724 5.11 5.71 39.71
N VAL A 725 5.64 4.69 40.38
CA VAL A 725 6.95 4.07 40.09
C VAL A 725 7.06 3.57 38.64
N VAL A 726 5.97 3.00 38.09
CA VAL A 726 5.95 2.50 36.70
C VAL A 726 6.11 3.64 35.70
N LYS A 727 5.35 4.72 35.86
CA LYS A 727 5.47 5.89 35.00
C LYS A 727 6.85 6.54 35.09
N SER A 728 7.39 6.68 36.29
CA SER A 728 8.70 7.28 36.51
C SER A 728 9.81 6.45 35.87
N ALA A 729 9.86 5.14 36.16
CA ALA A 729 10.87 4.22 35.63
C ALA A 729 10.81 4.06 34.11
N LEU A 730 9.60 4.00 33.52
CA LEU A 730 9.45 3.67 32.11
C LEU A 730 9.51 4.88 31.17
N SER A 731 9.33 6.10 31.67
CA SER A 731 9.41 7.31 30.83
C SER A 731 10.81 7.49 30.24
N SER A 732 11.87 7.12 30.98
CA SER A 732 13.26 7.12 30.49
C SER A 732 13.57 5.97 29.53
N GLU A 733 12.78 4.89 29.56
CA GLU A 733 12.95 3.69 28.72
C GLU A 733 12.14 3.74 27.41
N GLY A 734 11.66 4.93 27.02
CA GLY A 734 10.95 5.12 25.76
C GLY A 734 9.47 4.73 25.77
N VAL A 735 8.83 4.71 26.95
CA VAL A 735 7.37 4.52 27.10
C VAL A 735 6.66 5.86 27.22
N ASP A 736 5.72 6.11 26.31
CA ASP A 736 4.91 7.33 26.29
C ASP A 736 3.65 7.15 27.13
N PHE A 737 3.48 8.01 28.14
CA PHE A 737 2.32 8.01 29.04
C PHE A 737 1.35 9.14 28.68
N VAL A 738 0.15 8.76 28.28
CA VAL A 738 -0.87 9.67 27.79
C VAL A 738 -2.18 9.57 28.54
N LYS A 739 -2.97 10.64 28.45
CA LYS A 739 -4.38 10.63 28.85
C LYS A 739 -5.21 10.33 27.62
N VAL A 740 -6.08 9.35 27.72
CA VAL A 740 -7.06 8.97 26.70
C VAL A 740 -8.45 9.44 27.14
N ALA A 741 -9.22 10.00 26.21
CA ALA A 741 -10.60 10.46 26.39
C ALA A 741 -11.57 9.26 26.49
N MET A 742 -11.38 8.41 27.51
CA MET A 742 -12.22 7.24 27.77
C MET A 742 -12.54 7.05 29.24
N GLN A 743 -13.62 6.32 29.51
CA GLN A 743 -13.98 5.85 30.84
C GLN A 743 -14.52 4.43 30.80
N PRO A 744 -14.02 3.51 31.66
CA PRO A 744 -12.81 3.64 32.48
C PRO A 744 -11.54 3.62 31.60
N GLY A 745 -10.34 3.82 32.19
CA GLY A 745 -9.08 3.71 31.45
C GLY A 745 -8.42 5.02 30.97
N LYS A 746 -8.60 6.13 31.68
CA LYS A 746 -8.03 7.43 31.27
C LYS A 746 -6.50 7.43 31.09
N PRO A 747 -5.64 7.00 32.04
CA PRO A 747 -4.20 6.95 31.80
C PRO A 747 -3.82 5.68 31.03
N GLN A 748 -2.92 5.80 30.06
CA GLN A 748 -2.35 4.68 29.30
C GLN A 748 -0.85 4.92 29.08
N GLY A 749 -0.05 3.86 29.13
CA GLY A 749 1.35 3.89 28.68
C GLY A 749 1.59 2.90 27.54
N PHE A 750 2.33 3.34 26.52
CA PHE A 750 2.76 2.46 25.43
C PHE A 750 4.16 2.84 24.94
N GLY A 751 4.99 1.83 24.73
CA GLY A 751 6.35 2.01 24.22
C GLY A 751 7.02 0.69 23.94
N PHE A 752 8.35 0.71 23.91
CA PHE A 752 9.15 -0.47 23.62
C PHE A 752 10.34 -0.55 24.56
N LEU A 753 10.53 -1.71 25.17
CA LEU A 753 11.76 -2.05 25.86
C LEU A 753 12.81 -2.52 24.85
N THR A 754 14.09 -2.33 25.20
CA THR A 754 15.21 -2.84 24.41
C THR A 754 15.72 -4.14 25.02
N GLY A 755 15.40 -5.26 24.39
CA GLY A 755 15.92 -6.58 24.75
C GLY A 755 17.29 -6.89 24.15
N PRO A 756 17.84 -8.09 24.43
CA PRO A 756 19.13 -8.52 23.92
C PRO A 756 19.23 -8.38 22.39
N GLY A 757 20.40 -7.90 21.92
CA GLY A 757 20.63 -7.69 20.49
C GLY A 757 19.85 -6.52 19.87
N GLY A 758 19.31 -5.60 20.69
CA GLY A 758 18.55 -4.44 20.22
C GLY A 758 17.10 -4.77 19.83
N ARG A 759 16.58 -5.94 20.21
CA ARG A 759 15.20 -6.36 19.93
C ARG A 759 14.23 -5.45 20.66
N ARG A 760 13.28 -4.86 19.93
CA ARG A 760 12.25 -3.98 20.53
C ARG A 760 11.05 -4.80 20.98
N VAL A 761 10.77 -4.81 22.28
CA VAL A 761 9.65 -5.54 22.89
C VAL A 761 8.56 -4.55 23.29
N PRO A 762 7.36 -4.57 22.67
CA PRO A 762 6.28 -3.65 23.03
C PRO A 762 5.85 -3.84 24.49
N LEU A 763 5.68 -2.71 25.18
CA LEU A 763 5.19 -2.65 26.55
C LEU A 763 3.88 -1.85 26.63
N PHE A 764 2.89 -2.41 27.30
CA PHE A 764 1.63 -1.76 27.64
C PHE A 764 1.55 -1.52 29.14
N ALA A 765 1.46 -0.26 29.57
CA ALA A 765 1.30 0.09 30.97
C ALA A 765 -0.15 0.50 31.24
N LEU A 766 -0.89 -0.40 31.91
CA LEU A 766 -2.33 -0.28 32.11
C LEU A 766 -2.67 0.27 33.51
N PRO A 767 -3.84 0.92 33.67
CA PRO A 767 -4.33 1.36 34.98
C PRO A 767 -4.41 0.23 36.00
N GLY A 768 -4.21 0.53 37.30
CA GLY A 768 -4.29 -0.49 38.37
C GLY A 768 -5.72 -0.90 38.79
N ASN A 769 -6.75 -0.14 38.40
CA ASN A 769 -8.14 -0.51 38.69
C ASN A 769 -8.62 -1.63 37.76
N PRO A 770 -9.13 -2.77 38.26
CA PRO A 770 -9.38 -3.96 37.44
C PRO A 770 -10.24 -3.76 36.20
N VAL A 771 -11.37 -3.05 36.32
CA VAL A 771 -12.23 -2.79 35.16
C VAL A 771 -11.53 -1.87 34.17
N SER A 772 -10.74 -0.90 34.65
CA SER A 772 -9.95 -0.04 33.77
C SER A 772 -8.92 -0.86 32.98
N SER A 773 -8.19 -1.78 33.62
CA SER A 773 -7.21 -2.65 32.96
C SER A 773 -7.90 -3.56 31.94
N PHE A 774 -9.03 -4.15 32.30
CA PHE A 774 -9.85 -4.99 31.42
C PHE A 774 -10.27 -4.24 30.16
N VAL A 775 -10.91 -3.07 30.31
CA VAL A 775 -11.38 -2.26 29.19
C VAL A 775 -10.18 -1.80 28.34
N SER A 776 -9.06 -1.43 28.97
CA SER A 776 -7.84 -1.04 28.24
C SER A 776 -7.26 -2.20 27.44
N PHE A 777 -7.32 -3.42 27.99
CA PHE A 777 -6.93 -4.63 27.28
C PHE A 777 -7.83 -4.84 26.05
N GLU A 778 -9.16 -4.86 26.24
CA GLU A 778 -10.11 -5.10 25.15
C GLU A 778 -10.01 -4.04 24.03
N VAL A 779 -9.77 -2.78 24.38
CA VAL A 779 -9.73 -1.66 23.44
C VAL A 779 -8.36 -1.49 22.76
N PHE A 780 -7.25 -1.81 23.44
CA PHE A 780 -5.90 -1.53 22.93
C PHE A 780 -5.02 -2.77 22.76
N VAL A 781 -4.91 -3.60 23.81
CA VAL A 781 -3.98 -4.75 23.81
C VAL A 781 -4.50 -5.89 22.93
N ARG A 782 -5.79 -6.21 22.99
CA ARG A 782 -6.41 -7.24 22.12
C ARG A 782 -6.20 -6.93 20.64
N PRO A 783 -6.50 -5.71 20.13
CA PRO A 783 -6.17 -5.35 18.75
C PRO A 783 -4.68 -5.44 18.43
N ALA A 784 -3.80 -5.04 19.36
CA ALA A 784 -2.36 -5.15 19.20
C ALA A 784 -1.89 -6.61 19.06
N LEU A 785 -2.33 -7.51 19.94
CA LEU A 785 -2.02 -8.94 19.86
C LEU A 785 -2.53 -9.57 18.55
N ARG A 786 -3.74 -9.19 18.12
CA ARG A 786 -4.30 -9.64 16.84
C ARG A 786 -3.48 -9.12 15.65
N ARG A 787 -3.02 -7.87 15.70
CA ARG A 787 -2.12 -7.27 14.70
C ARG A 787 -0.77 -7.99 14.63
N LEU A 788 -0.18 -8.34 15.77
CA LEU A 788 1.05 -9.13 15.85
C LEU A 788 0.86 -10.50 15.20
N MET A 789 -0.26 -11.17 15.44
CA MET A 789 -0.60 -12.48 14.87
C MET A 789 -1.19 -12.44 13.45
N ARG A 790 -1.36 -11.25 12.86
CA ARG A 790 -2.11 -11.01 11.59
C ARG A 790 -3.57 -11.47 11.59
N LEU A 791 -4.21 -11.58 12.75
CA LEU A 791 -5.61 -11.97 12.85
C LEU A 791 -6.54 -10.79 12.49
N GLN A 792 -7.44 -11.02 11.53
CA GLN A 792 -8.48 -10.06 11.12
C GLN A 792 -9.89 -10.54 11.56
N PRO A 793 -10.81 -9.63 11.89
CA PRO A 793 -10.59 -8.20 12.14
C PRO A 793 -9.78 -7.98 13.42
N GLU A 794 -8.97 -6.91 13.50
CA GLU A 794 -8.18 -6.58 14.70
C GLU A 794 -9.07 -6.19 15.89
N LYS A 795 -10.17 -5.48 15.65
CA LYS A 795 -11.15 -5.10 16.68
C LYS A 795 -12.29 -6.11 16.74
N ARG A 796 -12.89 -6.27 17.93
CA ARG A 796 -14.18 -6.97 18.05
C ARG A 796 -15.24 -6.22 17.25
N ARG A 797 -16.14 -6.97 16.59
CA ARG A 797 -17.25 -6.38 15.84
C ARG A 797 -18.24 -5.73 16.80
N LEU A 798 -18.65 -4.51 16.49
CA LEU A 798 -19.74 -3.84 17.19
C LEU A 798 -21.09 -4.44 16.78
N ARG A 799 -21.99 -4.57 17.74
CA ARG A 799 -23.39 -4.96 17.53
C ARG A 799 -24.29 -3.89 18.13
N ARG A 800 -25.51 -3.76 17.63
CA ARG A 800 -26.48 -2.81 18.19
C ARG A 800 -27.41 -3.50 19.17
N ALA A 801 -27.61 -2.91 20.34
CA ALA A 801 -28.55 -3.40 21.35
C ALA A 801 -29.31 -2.23 21.99
N ALA A 802 -30.58 -2.44 22.33
CA ALA A 802 -31.38 -1.44 23.03
C ALA A 802 -31.12 -1.51 24.54
N LEU A 803 -30.89 -0.36 25.19
CA LEU A 803 -30.68 -0.28 26.63
C LEU A 803 -31.97 -0.61 27.40
N THR A 804 -31.89 -1.39 28.47
CA THR A 804 -33.05 -1.64 29.35
C THR A 804 -33.27 -0.53 30.39
N SER A 805 -32.27 0.30 30.64
CA SER A 805 -32.32 1.41 31.60
C SER A 805 -31.43 2.56 31.13
N GLY A 806 -31.77 3.79 31.52
CA GLY A 806 -30.94 4.95 31.19
C GLY A 806 -29.57 4.91 31.84
N VAL A 807 -28.59 5.55 31.20
CA VAL A 807 -27.20 5.63 31.65
C VAL A 807 -26.68 7.07 31.52
N THR A 808 -25.80 7.46 32.44
CA THR A 808 -25.11 8.74 32.39
C THR A 808 -23.62 8.54 32.10
N SER A 809 -23.07 9.44 31.30
CA SER A 809 -21.68 9.41 30.85
C SER A 809 -21.03 10.78 31.05
N PRO A 810 -19.74 10.84 31.44
CA PRO A 810 -19.02 12.11 31.53
C PRO A 810 -18.81 12.74 30.16
N ASP A 811 -19.00 14.07 30.09
CA ASP A 811 -18.71 14.85 28.90
C ASP A 811 -17.24 14.69 28.44
N GLY A 812 -17.05 14.56 27.13
CA GLY A 812 -15.75 14.47 26.47
C GLY A 812 -15.01 13.15 26.70
N ARG A 813 -15.69 12.05 27.08
CA ARG A 813 -15.08 10.72 27.24
C ARG A 813 -15.95 9.62 26.66
N ARG A 814 -15.36 8.74 25.85
CA ARG A 814 -16.06 7.55 25.37
C ARG A 814 -16.21 6.58 26.53
N GLN A 815 -17.45 6.29 26.91
CA GLN A 815 -17.72 5.38 28.03
C GLN A 815 -17.86 3.95 27.51
N PHE A 816 -17.12 3.03 28.10
CA PHE A 816 -17.26 1.59 27.93
C PHE A 816 -17.88 1.02 29.20
N GLY A 817 -19.21 1.03 29.23
CA GLY A 817 -19.99 0.54 30.36
C GLY A 817 -20.23 -0.96 30.24
N ARG A 818 -20.44 -1.65 31.36
CA ARG A 818 -20.64 -3.10 31.39
C ARG A 818 -22.12 -3.44 31.34
N ALA A 819 -22.49 -4.42 30.52
CA ALA A 819 -23.87 -4.90 30.40
C ALA A 819 -23.94 -6.42 30.22
N VAL A 820 -25.13 -6.94 30.51
CA VAL A 820 -25.59 -8.26 30.07
C VAL A 820 -26.43 -8.04 28.82
N VAL A 821 -25.93 -8.52 27.68
CA VAL A 821 -26.65 -8.51 26.41
C VAL A 821 -27.32 -9.85 26.22
N THR A 822 -28.61 -9.84 25.87
CA THR A 822 -29.40 -11.02 25.54
C THR A 822 -30.23 -10.75 24.30
N ARG A 823 -30.72 -11.80 23.65
CA ARG A 823 -31.72 -11.66 22.60
C ARG A 823 -33.12 -11.55 23.22
N SER A 824 -33.85 -10.50 22.88
CA SER A 824 -35.25 -10.36 23.28
C SER A 824 -36.15 -11.38 22.56
N PRO A 825 -37.35 -11.67 23.10
CA PRO A 825 -38.31 -12.61 22.48
C PRO A 825 -38.67 -12.26 21.02
N ASP A 826 -38.69 -10.97 20.69
CA ASP A 826 -39.04 -10.46 19.35
C ASP A 826 -37.84 -10.43 18.39
N GLY A 827 -36.65 -10.88 18.83
CA GLY A 827 -35.47 -11.04 17.99
C GLY A 827 -34.32 -10.03 18.14
N PRO A 828 -34.49 -8.74 18.50
CA PRO A 828 -33.37 -7.80 18.66
C PRO A 828 -32.57 -8.03 19.95
N LEU A 829 -31.31 -7.57 19.98
CA LEU A 829 -30.47 -7.59 21.17
C LEU A 829 -30.89 -6.48 22.15
N ILE A 830 -30.89 -6.80 23.44
CA ILE A 830 -31.11 -5.86 24.54
C ILE A 830 -29.89 -5.87 25.45
N ALA A 831 -29.47 -4.69 25.90
CA ALA A 831 -28.33 -4.50 26.79
C ALA A 831 -28.84 -4.03 28.15
N ALA A 832 -28.67 -4.86 29.18
CA ALA A 832 -28.97 -4.51 30.56
C ALA A 832 -27.69 -4.06 31.29
N PRO A 833 -27.50 -2.77 31.58
CA PRO A 833 -26.35 -2.30 32.35
C PRO A 833 -26.25 -3.03 33.70
N VAL A 834 -25.05 -3.47 34.07
CA VAL A 834 -24.83 -4.05 35.40
C VAL A 834 -24.99 -2.98 36.48
N ALA A 835 -25.37 -3.39 37.69
CA ALA A 835 -25.73 -2.49 38.79
C ALA A 835 -24.62 -1.47 39.12
N GLY A 836 -23.36 -1.89 39.10
CA GLY A 836 -22.22 -1.04 39.39
C GLY A 836 -21.34 -0.71 38.17
N GLN A 837 -21.22 0.58 37.83
CA GLN A 837 -20.34 1.06 36.75
C GLN A 837 -18.94 1.53 37.23
N GLY A 838 -18.65 1.46 38.54
CA GLY A 838 -17.34 1.82 39.11
C GLY A 838 -16.15 1.02 38.56
N SER A 839 -14.97 1.64 38.43
CA SER A 839 -13.78 1.02 37.82
C SER A 839 -13.10 -0.09 38.65
N HIS A 840 -13.53 -0.28 39.89
CA HIS A 840 -12.99 -1.28 40.81
C HIS A 840 -13.95 -2.46 41.06
N PHE A 841 -15.12 -2.49 40.40
CA PHE A 841 -16.18 -3.47 40.65
C PHE A 841 -15.97 -4.77 39.85
N VAL A 842 -14.99 -5.58 40.24
CA VAL A 842 -14.68 -6.88 39.62
C VAL A 842 -15.87 -7.84 39.63
N GLY A 843 -16.65 -7.87 40.72
CA GLY A 843 -17.81 -8.76 40.84
C GLY A 843 -18.92 -8.48 39.82
N ASP A 844 -19.09 -7.23 39.39
CA ASP A 844 -20.05 -6.88 38.33
C ASP A 844 -19.46 -7.06 36.93
N LEU A 845 -18.13 -6.93 36.78
CA LEU A 845 -17.44 -7.32 35.55
C LEU A 845 -17.65 -8.80 35.24
N ALA A 846 -17.53 -9.68 36.23
CA ALA A 846 -17.73 -11.13 36.05
C ALA A 846 -19.14 -11.52 35.59
N LYS A 847 -20.14 -10.64 35.74
CA LYS A 847 -21.52 -10.89 35.27
C LYS A 847 -21.75 -10.39 33.84
N ALA A 848 -20.90 -9.50 33.33
CA ALA A 848 -21.09 -8.84 32.05
C ALA A 848 -20.57 -9.72 30.92
N ASN A 849 -21.36 -9.88 29.85
CA ASN A 849 -20.94 -10.53 28.60
C ASN A 849 -20.69 -9.51 27.47
N ALA A 850 -20.83 -8.22 27.76
CA ALA A 850 -20.62 -7.14 26.80
C ALA A 850 -20.20 -5.82 27.45
N LEU A 851 -19.56 -4.98 26.64
CA LEU A 851 -19.36 -3.56 26.92
C LEU A 851 -20.27 -2.72 26.02
N PHE A 852 -21.16 -1.92 26.57
CA PHE A 852 -21.87 -0.90 25.81
C PHE A 852 -21.01 0.36 25.66
N VAL A 853 -21.12 1.00 24.51
CA VAL A 853 -20.32 2.17 24.14
C VAL A 853 -21.22 3.40 24.13
N VAL A 854 -20.92 4.37 24.99
CA VAL A 854 -21.51 5.71 24.93
C VAL A 854 -20.50 6.63 24.25
N PRO A 855 -20.88 7.29 23.15
CA PRO A 855 -20.03 8.30 22.51
C PRO A 855 -19.65 9.42 23.48
N ASP A 856 -18.48 10.02 23.26
CA ASP A 856 -17.89 11.09 24.07
C ASP A 856 -18.64 12.43 24.04
N ASP A 857 -19.59 12.62 23.14
CA ASP A 857 -20.51 13.76 23.09
C ASP A 857 -21.90 13.44 23.68
N VAL A 858 -22.12 12.22 24.14
CA VAL A 858 -23.38 11.80 24.77
C VAL A 858 -23.15 11.69 26.26
N THR A 859 -23.89 12.50 27.03
CA THR A 859 -23.80 12.54 28.50
C THR A 859 -24.95 11.82 29.19
N GLN A 860 -26.02 11.51 28.46
CA GLN A 860 -27.20 10.82 28.95
C GLN A 860 -27.86 10.03 27.83
N LEU A 861 -28.30 8.81 28.17
CA LEU A 861 -29.13 7.95 27.33
C LEU A 861 -30.30 7.44 28.17
N ASP A 862 -31.45 7.24 27.53
CA ASP A 862 -32.67 6.75 28.15
C ASP A 862 -32.88 5.24 27.88
N SER A 863 -33.83 4.63 28.59
CA SER A 863 -34.25 3.26 28.31
C SER A 863 -34.85 3.16 26.90
N GLY A 864 -34.48 2.13 26.15
CA GLY A 864 -34.87 1.92 24.76
C GLY A 864 -33.88 2.48 23.73
N ASP A 865 -32.97 3.38 24.13
CA ASP A 865 -31.95 3.91 23.22
C ASP A 865 -31.02 2.80 22.72
N VAL A 866 -30.68 2.87 21.44
CA VAL A 866 -29.83 1.87 20.79
C VAL A 866 -28.37 2.30 20.91
N VAL A 867 -27.55 1.43 21.49
CA VAL A 867 -26.11 1.62 21.66
C VAL A 867 -25.33 0.55 20.92
N ASP A 868 -24.08 0.88 20.60
CA ASP A 868 -23.11 -0.13 20.19
C ASP A 868 -22.67 -0.95 21.40
N VAL A 869 -22.54 -2.25 21.20
CA VAL A 869 -22.03 -3.20 22.18
C VAL A 869 -20.87 -4.02 21.60
N VAL A 870 -19.82 -4.15 22.38
CA VAL A 870 -18.73 -5.09 22.17
C VAL A 870 -19.08 -6.36 22.93
N LEU A 871 -19.42 -7.43 22.21
CA LEU A 871 -19.66 -8.73 22.83
C LEU A 871 -18.33 -9.35 23.26
N LEU A 872 -18.22 -9.71 24.54
CA LEU A 872 -17.04 -10.34 25.13
C LEU A 872 -17.04 -11.84 24.83
N ASP A 873 -18.22 -12.44 24.79
CA ASP A 873 -18.44 -13.85 24.48
C ASP A 873 -18.88 -14.07 23.03
N PHE A 874 -18.63 -15.27 22.49
CA PHE A 874 -18.89 -15.61 21.09
C PHE A 874 -20.38 -15.87 20.78
N GLU A 875 -21.22 -16.10 21.79
CA GLU A 875 -22.65 -16.41 21.64
C GLU A 875 -23.51 -15.55 22.58
N VAL A 876 -24.67 -15.08 22.06
CA VAL A 876 -25.71 -14.33 22.77
C VAL A 876 -27.10 -14.75 22.31
#